data_AF-A0A1Y4H3B3-F1
#
_entry.id   AF-A0A1Y4H3B3-F1
#
_cell.length_a   1.000
_cell.length_b   1.000
_cell.length_c   1.000
_cell.angle_alpha   90.00
_cell.angle_beta   90.00
_cell.angle_gamma   90.00
#
_symmetry.space_group_name_H-M   'P 1'
#
loop_
_entity.id
_entity.type
_entity.pdbx_description
1 polymer ?
#
loop_
_entity_poly.entity_id
_entity_poly.type
_entity_poly.pdbx_seq_one_letter_code
_entity_poly.pdbx_strand_id
1 'polypeptide(L)'
;MAKLVQKSGYIKSEKAGGYMKYIATREGVEKLTGNGPVTKGQQELIQKLLHDFPDAVELFEYEDYRKAPTLGTASAFITMALDANLHEINSESGYMSYIATRPRVERRGAHGLFNSAAAVDLDAAMSELEAHDGNVWTIIYSLRREDAARLGYDNADAWRGLLMMHAQDLAKAMKIPADHFRWYAAFHNEGHHPHIHMMVWSDDPKEGFLTREGIAAMRSKLTNTIFRDEMIQIYERKDVAYKELIEAAQDTMRELIQKMEHQLCDNPVIEKQMRQLVQALETTTGKKQYGYLKKPLKALVDTIVDELARQPEVAKCYETWNQIQDELNECYGSRTPREHLPLSQQKEFRRIKNDIIREAENIRLGLPTFEDEKMQDEPEPEAAHEEQRSSSVYEQARRYRAAKTILRDVYALDEEHAEAVRALEQLWADGYTVAAHQLGKFYRDDLSTMRDHEKAERWFRLSAEAGNDFSAYALGKLLLSQKRTDEAVRWLDKAAGHGNPFAQYRLGKLCLTGESVKKDVRKALEYLTAAARQGNPFAQYTLGKLYLLGRDVEQDREQARDWFTRSAAQGNAYAQFFLDRFDQFRDPSVMLAATKLLHHMSRIFRDNSMPPRNPAGIRIDSKRRKRLTEKRMAMGHKADDHEEQVSYQQTM
;
A
#
# COMPACT_ATOMS: atom_id res chain seq x y z
N MET A 1 -2.97 -21.67 10.01
CA MET A 1 -1.98 -20.66 10.47
C MET A 1 -2.12 -20.46 11.96
N ALA A 2 -1.03 -20.09 12.65
CA ALA A 2 -1.06 -19.71 14.05
C ALA A 2 -1.93 -18.45 14.23
N LYS A 3 -2.80 -18.44 15.24
CA LYS A 3 -3.82 -17.40 15.41
C LYS A 3 -4.01 -17.08 16.89
N LEU A 4 -4.07 -15.80 17.22
CA LEU A 4 -4.52 -15.31 18.51
C LEU A 4 -6.04 -15.15 18.51
N VAL A 5 -6.72 -15.86 19.41
CA VAL A 5 -8.15 -15.63 19.65
C VAL A 5 -8.29 -14.56 20.72
N GLN A 6 -9.03 -13.49 20.42
CA GLN A 6 -9.43 -12.47 21.37
C GLN A 6 -10.95 -12.49 21.50
N LYS A 7 -11.46 -12.67 22.71
CA LYS A 7 -12.86 -12.40 23.05
C LYS A 7 -12.95 -11.25 24.05
N SER A 8 -13.96 -10.40 23.91
CA SER A 8 -14.14 -9.22 24.77
C SER A 8 -15.60 -9.07 25.17
N GLY A 9 -15.87 -9.13 26.47
CA GLY A 9 -17.17 -8.89 27.09
C GLY A 9 -17.09 -7.79 28.14
N TYR A 10 -18.21 -7.44 28.77
CA TYR A 10 -18.24 -6.49 29.89
C TYR A 10 -19.24 -6.90 30.96
N ILE A 11 -19.00 -6.49 32.21
CA ILE A 11 -19.87 -6.74 33.36
C ILE A 11 -20.10 -5.41 34.11
N LYS A 12 -21.30 -5.21 34.66
CA LYS A 12 -21.63 -4.09 35.58
C LYS A 12 -21.27 -4.47 37.03
N SER A 13 -20.66 -3.55 37.78
CA SER A 13 -19.96 -3.82 39.05
C SER A 13 -20.79 -4.56 40.11
N GLU A 14 -22.06 -4.22 40.28
CA GLU A 14 -22.95 -4.79 41.32
C GLU A 14 -23.17 -6.32 41.23
N LYS A 15 -22.80 -6.99 40.12
CA LYS A 15 -23.19 -8.39 39.83
C LYS A 15 -22.02 -9.37 39.65
N ALA A 16 -20.80 -9.01 40.03
CA ALA A 16 -19.59 -9.67 39.53
C ALA A 16 -19.14 -10.99 40.23
N GLY A 17 -20.00 -11.80 40.87
CA GLY A 17 -19.52 -13.13 41.33
C GLY A 17 -20.22 -14.01 42.37
N GLY A 18 -21.54 -13.96 42.42
CA GLY A 18 -22.37 -15.11 42.76
C GLY A 18 -22.14 -16.16 41.68
N TYR A 19 -21.83 -15.70 40.46
CA TYR A 19 -21.28 -16.49 39.38
C TYR A 19 -19.92 -17.18 39.71
N MET A 20 -19.02 -16.56 40.48
CA MET A 20 -17.77 -17.21 40.93
C MET A 20 -18.04 -18.46 41.73
N LYS A 21 -18.97 -18.31 42.68
CA LYS A 21 -19.21 -19.28 43.74
C LYS A 21 -19.91 -20.51 43.17
N TYR A 22 -20.76 -20.32 42.17
CA TYR A 22 -21.46 -21.39 41.46
C TYR A 22 -20.54 -22.32 40.64
N ILE A 23 -19.52 -21.78 39.97
CA ILE A 23 -18.55 -22.59 39.21
C ILE A 23 -17.55 -23.30 40.14
N ALA A 24 -17.28 -22.72 41.31
CA ALA A 24 -16.29 -23.23 42.27
C ALA A 24 -16.71 -24.51 43.01
N THR A 25 -18.01 -24.82 43.13
CA THR A 25 -18.50 -25.87 44.05
C THR A 25 -19.34 -26.96 43.39
N ARG A 26 -19.42 -27.02 42.06
CA ARG A 26 -20.30 -27.97 41.38
C ARG A 26 -19.71 -29.39 41.37
N GLU A 27 -20.56 -30.39 41.65
CA GLU A 27 -20.29 -31.81 41.40
C GLU A 27 -19.90 -32.04 39.94
N GLY A 28 -18.70 -32.59 39.68
CA GLY A 28 -18.16 -32.83 38.33
C GLY A 28 -16.67 -32.51 38.14
N VAL A 29 -15.97 -32.07 39.19
CA VAL A 29 -14.52 -31.80 39.16
C VAL A 29 -13.72 -33.12 39.16
N GLU A 30 -12.71 -33.17 38.29
CA GLU A 30 -12.16 -34.27 37.45
C GLU A 30 -12.09 -35.72 37.99
N LYS A 31 -12.66 -36.69 37.22
CA LYS A 31 -12.02 -37.97 36.81
C LYS A 31 -12.50 -38.50 35.44
N LEU A 32 -11.53 -38.55 34.51
CA LEU A 32 -11.24 -39.46 33.37
C LEU A 32 -12.31 -39.97 32.38
N THR A 33 -12.02 -39.63 31.11
CA THR A 33 -12.11 -40.40 29.84
C THR A 33 -13.44 -41.07 29.47
N GLY A 34 -14.04 -40.53 28.41
CA GLY A 34 -14.90 -41.32 27.53
C GLY A 34 -14.94 -40.73 26.13
N ASN A 35 -14.38 -41.44 25.14
CA ASN A 35 -14.62 -41.22 23.71
C ASN A 35 -16.04 -41.72 23.32
N GLY A 36 -17.04 -41.44 24.14
CA GLY A 36 -18.43 -41.78 23.87
C GLY A 36 -19.05 -40.78 22.89
N PRO A 37 -20.15 -41.17 22.21
CA PRO A 37 -20.92 -40.24 21.39
C PRO A 37 -21.49 -39.12 22.27
N VAL A 38 -21.55 -37.90 21.71
CA VAL A 38 -22.16 -36.73 22.35
C VAL A 38 -23.56 -37.08 22.82
N THR A 39 -23.90 -36.75 24.07
CA THR A 39 -25.26 -36.99 24.56
C THR A 39 -26.27 -36.09 23.87
N LYS A 40 -27.53 -36.54 23.76
CA LYS A 40 -28.63 -35.72 23.23
C LYS A 40 -28.78 -34.39 23.98
N GLY A 41 -28.61 -34.40 25.31
CA GLY A 41 -28.64 -33.19 26.13
C GLY A 41 -27.48 -32.22 25.86
N GLN A 42 -26.28 -32.71 25.54
CA GLN A 42 -25.18 -31.85 25.11
C GLN A 42 -25.43 -31.27 23.72
N GLN A 43 -25.99 -32.03 22.77
CA GLN A 43 -26.33 -31.51 21.45
C GLN A 43 -27.40 -30.41 21.52
N GLU A 44 -28.44 -30.61 22.33
CA GLU A 44 -29.49 -29.62 22.57
C GLU A 44 -28.93 -28.36 23.24
N LEU A 45 -28.05 -28.53 24.24
CA LEU A 45 -27.39 -27.41 24.91
C LEU A 45 -26.45 -26.65 23.98
N ILE A 46 -25.70 -27.35 23.12
CA ILE A 46 -24.82 -26.76 22.11
C ILE A 46 -25.64 -25.96 21.09
N GLN A 47 -26.73 -26.52 20.58
CA GLN A 47 -27.62 -25.80 19.66
C GLN A 47 -28.22 -24.56 20.31
N LYS A 48 -28.62 -24.67 21.58
CA LYS A 48 -29.11 -23.54 22.35
C LYS A 48 -28.03 -22.47 22.55
N LEU A 49 -26.81 -22.85 22.94
CA LEU A 49 -25.69 -21.91 23.11
C LEU A 49 -25.28 -21.23 21.81
N LEU A 50 -25.37 -21.92 20.67
CA LEU A 50 -25.10 -21.33 19.36
C LEU A 50 -26.23 -20.43 18.86
N HIS A 51 -27.45 -20.66 19.33
CA HIS A 51 -28.60 -19.80 19.07
C HIS A 51 -28.52 -18.52 19.93
N ASP A 52 -28.31 -18.69 21.23
CA ASP A 52 -28.22 -17.60 22.20
C ASP A 52 -26.93 -16.78 21.99
N PHE A 53 -25.83 -17.44 21.61
CA PHE A 53 -24.52 -16.83 21.38
C PHE A 53 -23.93 -17.23 20.03
N PRO A 54 -24.36 -16.58 18.93
CA PRO A 54 -23.89 -16.91 17.57
C PRO A 54 -22.38 -16.71 17.39
N ASP A 55 -21.74 -15.95 18.30
CA ASP A 55 -20.31 -15.72 18.29
C ASP A 55 -19.49 -16.88 18.89
N ALA A 56 -20.10 -17.80 19.65
CA ALA A 56 -19.42 -18.96 20.24
C ALA A 56 -18.80 -19.91 19.20
N VAL A 57 -19.22 -19.82 17.93
CA VAL A 57 -18.60 -20.55 16.82
C VAL A 57 -17.12 -20.22 16.58
N GLU A 58 -16.61 -19.11 17.13
CA GLU A 58 -15.20 -18.72 17.03
C GLU A 58 -14.26 -19.48 17.96
N LEU A 59 -14.83 -20.20 18.94
CA LEU A 59 -14.07 -20.94 19.92
C LEU A 59 -13.40 -22.14 19.26
N PHE A 60 -12.12 -22.38 19.57
CA PHE A 60 -11.40 -23.55 19.05
C PHE A 60 -12.09 -24.84 19.46
N GLU A 61 -12.70 -24.85 20.65
CA GLU A 61 -13.48 -25.96 21.17
C GLU A 61 -14.70 -26.28 20.30
N TYR A 62 -15.29 -25.27 19.62
CA TYR A 62 -16.35 -25.51 18.65
C TYR A 62 -15.83 -26.16 17.37
N GLU A 63 -14.67 -25.72 16.88
CA GLU A 63 -14.01 -26.33 15.73
C GLU A 63 -13.64 -27.79 16.02
N ASP A 64 -13.06 -28.04 17.19
CA ASP A 64 -12.69 -29.37 17.68
C ASP A 64 -13.93 -30.26 17.86
N TYR A 65 -15.03 -29.70 18.39
CA TYR A 65 -16.33 -30.37 18.45
C TYR A 65 -16.89 -30.72 17.07
N ARG A 66 -16.77 -29.83 16.08
CA ARG A 66 -17.23 -30.08 14.71
C ARG A 66 -16.39 -31.13 13.99
N LYS A 67 -15.08 -31.15 14.21
CA LYS A 67 -14.16 -32.13 13.62
C LYS A 67 -14.31 -33.51 14.25
N ALA A 68 -14.48 -33.57 15.57
CA ALA A 68 -14.62 -34.81 16.32
C ALA A 68 -15.67 -34.67 17.44
N PRO A 69 -16.98 -34.82 17.14
CA PRO A 69 -18.04 -34.66 18.12
C PRO A 69 -18.04 -35.83 19.10
N THR A 70 -17.41 -35.62 20.25
CA THR A 70 -17.29 -36.57 21.36
C THR A 70 -17.80 -35.92 22.64
N LEU A 71 -18.04 -36.71 23.68
CA LEU A 71 -18.36 -36.18 25.01
C LEU A 71 -17.34 -35.12 25.48
N GLY A 72 -16.05 -35.34 25.21
CA GLY A 72 -14.97 -34.45 25.60
C GLY A 72 -14.98 -33.12 24.86
N THR A 73 -15.05 -33.16 23.52
CA THR A 73 -15.07 -31.94 22.70
C THR A 73 -16.37 -31.15 22.88
N ALA A 74 -17.51 -31.83 23.06
CA ALA A 74 -18.79 -31.20 23.39
C ALA A 74 -18.74 -30.49 24.74
N SER A 75 -18.18 -31.13 25.76
CA SER A 75 -18.05 -30.53 27.09
C SER A 75 -17.06 -29.36 27.09
N ALA A 76 -15.95 -29.48 26.36
CA ALA A 76 -15.00 -28.39 26.18
C ALA A 76 -15.67 -27.18 25.50
N PHE A 77 -16.44 -27.41 24.44
CA PHE A 77 -17.17 -26.35 23.77
C PHE A 77 -18.25 -25.72 24.64
N ILE A 78 -19.09 -26.52 25.30
CA ILE A 78 -20.12 -26.00 26.22
C ILE A 78 -19.49 -25.16 27.31
N THR A 79 -18.39 -25.62 27.89
CA THR A 79 -17.65 -24.90 28.94
C THR A 79 -17.15 -23.56 28.42
N MET A 80 -16.42 -23.57 27.31
CA MET A 80 -15.86 -22.34 26.75
C MET A 80 -16.95 -21.39 26.24
N ALA A 81 -18.04 -21.91 25.68
CA ALA A 81 -19.17 -21.09 25.20
C ALA A 81 -19.94 -20.43 26.36
N LEU A 82 -20.07 -21.10 27.51
CA LEU A 82 -20.66 -20.51 28.71
C LEU A 82 -19.71 -19.49 29.35
N ASP A 83 -18.42 -19.81 29.47
CA ASP A 83 -17.41 -18.90 30.02
C ASP A 83 -17.26 -17.64 29.16
N ALA A 84 -17.35 -17.79 27.83
CA ALA A 84 -17.25 -16.73 26.85
C ALA A 84 -18.49 -15.81 26.78
N ASN A 85 -19.62 -16.23 27.36
CA ASN A 85 -20.91 -15.51 27.31
C ASN A 85 -21.52 -15.28 28.70
N LEU A 86 -20.69 -15.44 29.71
CA LEU A 86 -20.93 -15.22 31.13
C LEU A 86 -21.69 -13.92 31.45
N HIS A 87 -21.42 -12.83 30.73
CA HIS A 87 -22.03 -11.51 30.95
C HIS A 87 -23.58 -11.45 30.88
N GLU A 88 -24.25 -12.47 30.33
CA GLU A 88 -25.72 -12.54 30.28
C GLU A 88 -26.36 -13.28 31.47
N ILE A 89 -25.58 -13.80 32.43
CA ILE A 89 -26.07 -14.66 33.53
C ILE A 89 -25.80 -13.99 34.89
N ASN A 90 -26.87 -13.76 35.68
CA ASN A 90 -26.87 -12.91 36.89
C ASN A 90 -26.15 -13.50 38.14
N SER A 91 -25.40 -12.62 38.86
CA SER A 91 -25.28 -12.41 40.34
C SER A 91 -23.85 -12.43 40.98
N GLU A 92 -23.71 -11.90 42.22
CA GLU A 92 -22.76 -10.95 42.92
C GLU A 92 -21.41 -11.39 43.59
N SER A 93 -20.32 -10.63 43.38
CA SER A 93 -18.93 -10.70 43.95
C SER A 93 -18.04 -11.96 43.76
N GLY A 94 -17.01 -11.85 42.89
CA GLY A 94 -16.04 -12.90 42.55
C GLY A 94 -15.79 -13.15 41.04
N TYR A 95 -14.94 -12.38 40.37
CA TYR A 95 -14.22 -12.86 39.15
C TYR A 95 -12.69 -12.96 39.34
N MET A 96 -12.16 -12.14 40.25
CA MET A 96 -10.73 -12.08 40.63
C MET A 96 -10.18 -13.28 41.45
N SER A 97 -10.84 -13.74 42.52
CA SER A 97 -10.34 -14.83 43.41
C SER A 97 -10.16 -16.21 42.73
N TYR A 98 -11.14 -16.66 41.95
CA TYR A 98 -11.17 -17.77 41.00
C TYR A 98 -10.10 -17.75 39.89
N ILE A 99 -9.92 -16.66 39.11
CA ILE A 99 -8.83 -16.61 38.12
C ILE A 99 -7.47 -16.75 38.81
N ALA A 100 -7.38 -16.29 40.05
CA ALA A 100 -6.16 -16.33 40.84
C ALA A 100 -5.87 -17.72 41.49
N THR A 101 -6.86 -18.63 41.62
CA THR A 101 -6.71 -19.85 42.45
C THR A 101 -7.06 -21.20 41.77
N ARG A 102 -7.37 -21.23 40.47
CA ARG A 102 -7.83 -22.44 39.72
C ARG A 102 -6.76 -23.58 39.63
N PRO A 103 -7.16 -24.88 39.51
CA PRO A 103 -6.24 -26.03 39.51
C PRO A 103 -5.20 -26.14 38.38
N ARG A 104 -5.21 -25.21 37.41
CA ARG A 104 -4.27 -25.17 36.27
C ARG A 104 -3.63 -23.78 36.06
N VAL A 105 -3.76 -22.90 37.06
CA VAL A 105 -3.13 -21.58 37.06
C VAL A 105 -1.71 -21.72 37.60
N GLU A 106 -0.74 -21.17 36.87
CA GLU A 106 0.65 -21.09 37.31
C GLU A 106 0.76 -20.02 38.41
N ARG A 107 1.23 -20.41 39.60
CA ARG A 107 1.20 -19.54 40.78
C ARG A 107 2.58 -18.95 41.09
N ARG A 108 2.60 -17.67 41.46
CA ARG A 108 3.73 -17.00 42.11
C ARG A 108 3.29 -16.54 43.50
N GLY A 109 3.39 -17.44 44.49
CA GLY A 109 2.89 -17.22 45.84
C GLY A 109 1.53 -17.89 46.08
N ALA A 110 0.64 -17.26 46.85
CA ALA A 110 -0.66 -17.83 47.22
C ALA A 110 -1.65 -17.95 46.04
N HIS A 111 -1.45 -17.16 44.97
CA HIS A 111 -2.33 -17.08 43.81
C HIS A 111 -1.58 -16.76 42.49
N GLY A 112 -2.27 -16.76 41.35
CA GLY A 112 -1.71 -16.54 40.00
C GLY A 112 -2.09 -15.22 39.31
N LEU A 113 -2.75 -14.31 40.02
CA LEU A 113 -3.05 -12.96 39.51
C LEU A 113 -1.76 -12.14 39.33
N PHE A 114 -1.65 -11.45 38.20
CA PHE A 114 -0.57 -10.52 37.92
C PHE A 114 -1.08 -9.24 37.25
N ASN A 115 -0.33 -8.16 37.46
CA ASN A 115 -0.48 -6.88 36.77
C ASN A 115 0.93 -6.28 36.53
N SER A 116 1.04 -4.96 36.35
CA SER A 116 2.32 -4.27 36.19
C SER A 116 3.20 -4.30 37.45
N ALA A 117 2.64 -4.49 38.65
CA ALA A 117 3.37 -4.53 39.91
C ALA A 117 4.18 -5.84 40.06
N ALA A 118 5.18 -5.81 40.94
CA ALA A 118 6.04 -6.96 41.22
C ALA A 118 5.33 -8.08 41.99
N ALA A 119 4.34 -7.73 42.81
CA ALA A 119 3.46 -8.63 43.52
C ALA A 119 2.06 -8.02 43.59
N VAL A 120 1.03 -8.86 43.55
CA VAL A 120 -0.37 -8.46 43.67
C VAL A 120 -0.91 -9.01 44.98
N ASP A 121 -1.60 -8.18 45.76
CA ASP A 121 -2.39 -8.61 46.90
C ASP A 121 -3.84 -8.82 46.44
N LEU A 122 -4.34 -10.04 46.58
CA LEU A 122 -5.64 -10.42 46.05
C LEU A 122 -6.80 -9.69 46.75
N ASP A 123 -6.74 -9.54 48.07
CA ASP A 123 -7.82 -8.93 48.85
C ASP A 123 -7.90 -7.42 48.58
N ALA A 124 -6.74 -6.76 48.42
CA ALA A 124 -6.66 -5.36 48.02
C ALA A 124 -7.18 -5.14 46.59
N ALA A 125 -6.78 -5.98 45.63
CA ALA A 125 -7.25 -5.89 44.25
C ALA A 125 -8.76 -6.13 44.14
N MET A 126 -9.31 -7.06 44.92
CA MET A 126 -10.75 -7.30 45.00
C MET A 126 -11.51 -6.09 45.56
N SER A 127 -11.01 -5.52 46.65
CA SER A 127 -11.63 -4.35 47.27
C SER A 127 -11.62 -3.13 46.33
N GLU A 128 -10.53 -2.95 45.56
CA GLU A 128 -10.41 -1.92 44.51
C GLU A 128 -11.49 -2.10 43.43
N LEU A 129 -11.68 -3.32 42.95
CA LEU A 129 -12.65 -3.63 41.90
C LEU A 129 -14.10 -3.50 42.37
N GLU A 130 -14.42 -3.95 43.58
CA GLU A 130 -15.77 -3.88 44.16
C GLU A 130 -16.20 -2.44 44.44
N ALA A 131 -15.25 -1.54 44.70
CA ALA A 131 -15.49 -0.12 44.88
C ALA A 131 -15.66 0.65 43.54
N HIS A 132 -15.44 0.00 42.39
CA HIS A 132 -15.52 0.65 41.08
C HIS A 132 -16.96 0.62 40.54
N ASP A 133 -17.51 1.79 40.21
CA ASP A 133 -18.89 1.94 39.73
C ASP A 133 -19.05 1.88 38.19
N GLY A 134 -17.96 1.69 37.45
CA GLY A 134 -17.92 1.71 35.99
C GLY A 134 -17.95 0.34 35.31
N ASN A 135 -17.72 0.34 34.00
CA ASN A 135 -17.68 -0.89 33.22
C ASN A 135 -16.34 -1.61 33.43
N VAL A 136 -16.42 -2.89 33.76
CA VAL A 136 -15.25 -3.77 33.81
C VAL A 136 -15.28 -4.67 32.59
N TRP A 137 -14.27 -4.55 31.75
CA TRP A 137 -14.10 -5.34 30.53
C TRP A 137 -13.38 -6.65 30.86
N THR A 138 -13.92 -7.76 30.37
CA THR A 138 -13.30 -9.08 30.46
C THR A 138 -12.79 -9.50 29.10
N ILE A 139 -11.52 -9.87 29.03
CA ILE A 139 -10.81 -10.16 27.78
C ILE A 139 -10.11 -11.50 27.91
N ILE A 140 -10.31 -12.36 26.92
CA ILE A 140 -9.65 -13.67 26.86
C ILE A 140 -8.73 -13.66 25.66
N TYR A 141 -7.47 -14.01 25.88
CA TYR A 141 -6.50 -14.27 24.83
C TYR A 141 -6.07 -15.73 24.87
N SER A 142 -6.25 -16.45 23.76
CA SER A 142 -6.00 -17.89 23.68
C SER A 142 -5.13 -18.24 22.48
N LEU A 143 -4.23 -19.21 22.68
CA LEU A 143 -3.34 -19.78 21.68
C LEU A 143 -3.50 -21.31 21.66
N ARG A 144 -3.22 -21.95 20.51
CA ARG A 144 -3.05 -23.40 20.46
C ARG A 144 -1.83 -23.80 21.28
N ARG A 145 -1.90 -24.95 21.95
CA ARG A 145 -0.80 -25.48 22.78
C ARG A 145 0.54 -25.52 22.05
N GLU A 146 0.54 -25.99 20.81
CA GLU A 146 1.74 -26.09 19.97
C GLU A 146 2.36 -24.72 19.68
N ASP A 147 1.54 -23.71 19.39
CA ASP A 147 2.01 -22.35 19.15
C ASP A 147 2.50 -21.68 20.44
N ALA A 148 1.78 -21.84 21.55
CA ALA A 148 2.18 -21.28 22.83
C ALA A 148 3.54 -21.84 23.29
N ALA A 149 3.76 -23.15 23.16
CA ALA A 149 5.04 -23.77 23.50
C ALA A 149 6.17 -23.31 22.56
N ARG A 150 5.90 -23.27 21.25
CA ARG A 150 6.87 -22.86 20.22
C ARG A 150 7.28 -21.39 20.36
N LEU A 151 6.34 -20.52 20.71
CA LEU A 151 6.55 -19.07 20.80
C LEU A 151 6.88 -18.59 22.22
N GLY A 152 6.92 -19.50 23.21
CA GLY A 152 7.25 -19.20 24.60
C GLY A 152 6.14 -18.53 25.41
N TYR A 153 4.88 -18.61 24.95
CA TYR A 153 3.67 -18.10 25.63
C TYR A 153 2.91 -19.19 26.41
N ASP A 154 3.62 -20.21 26.88
CA ASP A 154 3.09 -21.31 27.69
C ASP A 154 3.27 -21.11 29.20
N ASN A 155 3.64 -19.89 29.60
CA ASN A 155 3.91 -19.49 30.98
C ASN A 155 3.40 -18.07 31.26
N ALA A 156 3.15 -17.76 32.54
CA ALA A 156 2.58 -16.47 32.95
C ALA A 156 3.50 -15.26 32.69
N ASP A 157 4.82 -15.42 32.74
CA ASP A 157 5.77 -14.30 32.58
C ASP A 157 5.78 -13.72 31.18
N ALA A 158 5.73 -14.59 30.16
CA ALA A 158 5.68 -14.16 28.78
C ALA A 158 4.41 -13.33 28.51
N TRP A 159 3.25 -13.79 29.00
CA TRP A 159 2.00 -13.05 28.90
C TRP A 159 2.03 -11.73 29.66
N ARG A 160 2.58 -11.71 30.88
CA ARG A 160 2.74 -10.49 31.67
C ARG A 160 3.64 -9.49 30.95
N GLY A 161 4.78 -9.93 30.43
CA GLY A 161 5.71 -9.09 29.66
C GLY A 161 5.05 -8.49 28.43
N LEU A 162 4.27 -9.30 27.70
CA LEU A 162 3.52 -8.84 26.53
C LEU A 162 2.47 -7.77 26.88
N LEU A 163 1.65 -8.01 27.91
CA LEU A 163 0.63 -7.04 28.34
C LEU A 163 1.25 -5.74 28.85
N MET A 164 2.38 -5.81 29.57
CA MET A 164 3.12 -4.64 30.00
C MET A 164 3.70 -3.85 28.83
N MET A 165 4.31 -4.53 27.85
CA MET A 165 4.87 -3.92 26.65
C MET A 165 3.81 -3.13 25.88
N HIS A 166 2.58 -3.64 25.80
CA HIS A 166 1.48 -3.02 25.07
C HIS A 166 0.48 -2.24 25.94
N ALA A 167 0.73 -2.03 27.23
CA ALA A 167 -0.25 -1.41 28.13
C ALA A 167 -0.79 -0.07 27.61
N GLN A 168 0.08 0.77 27.04
CA GLN A 168 -0.33 2.04 26.41
C GLN A 168 -1.15 1.85 25.14
N ASP A 169 -0.80 0.87 24.30
CA ASP A 169 -1.56 0.53 23.10
C ASP A 169 -2.97 0.04 23.48
N LEU A 170 -3.08 -0.81 24.50
CA LEU A 170 -4.35 -1.35 25.01
C LEU A 170 -5.22 -0.23 25.60
N ALA A 171 -4.64 0.63 26.45
CA ALA A 171 -5.34 1.79 27.03
C ALA A 171 -5.89 2.71 25.93
N LYS A 172 -5.06 3.05 24.93
CA LYS A 172 -5.46 3.86 23.79
C LYS A 172 -6.60 3.22 22.99
N ALA A 173 -6.52 1.91 22.72
CA ALA A 173 -7.56 1.20 21.98
C ALA A 173 -8.90 1.16 22.73
N MET A 174 -8.85 1.15 24.07
CA MET A 174 -10.02 1.20 24.96
C MET A 174 -10.50 2.62 25.25
N LYS A 175 -9.79 3.64 24.75
CA LYS A 175 -10.04 5.07 25.04
C LYS A 175 -9.98 5.37 26.54
N ILE A 176 -8.97 4.82 27.21
CA ILE A 176 -8.65 5.07 28.60
C ILE A 176 -7.31 5.81 28.64
N PRO A 177 -7.21 6.97 29.32
CA PRO A 177 -5.92 7.60 29.62
C PRO A 177 -4.98 6.62 30.32
N ALA A 178 -3.69 6.63 29.97
CA ALA A 178 -2.75 5.60 30.44
C ALA A 178 -2.59 5.56 31.97
N ASP A 179 -2.77 6.71 32.63
CA ASP A 179 -2.77 6.89 34.08
C ASP A 179 -4.04 6.36 34.76
N HIS A 180 -5.16 6.33 34.04
CA HIS A 180 -6.42 5.75 34.53
C HIS A 180 -6.58 4.26 34.20
N PHE A 181 -5.68 3.69 33.39
CA PHE A 181 -5.78 2.32 32.92
C PHE A 181 -5.45 1.33 34.04
N ARG A 182 -6.44 0.53 34.44
CA ARG A 182 -6.29 -0.55 35.43
C ARG A 182 -6.52 -1.89 34.78
N TRP A 183 -5.62 -2.83 35.02
CA TRP A 183 -5.75 -4.18 34.50
C TRP A 183 -5.14 -5.22 35.41
N TYR A 184 -5.74 -6.40 35.40
CA TYR A 184 -5.25 -7.60 36.05
C TYR A 184 -5.46 -8.79 35.13
N ALA A 185 -4.55 -9.77 35.16
CA ALA A 185 -4.68 -10.98 34.36
C ALA A 185 -4.18 -12.22 35.10
N ALA A 186 -4.62 -13.39 34.64
CA ALA A 186 -4.15 -14.68 35.10
C ALA A 186 -3.95 -15.63 33.92
N PHE A 187 -2.90 -16.45 33.97
CA PHE A 187 -2.56 -17.43 32.95
C PHE A 187 -3.04 -18.83 33.32
N HIS A 188 -3.66 -19.49 32.35
CA HIS A 188 -4.29 -20.79 32.46
C HIS A 188 -3.58 -21.76 31.52
N ASN A 189 -2.87 -22.72 32.11
CA ASN A 189 -2.04 -23.67 31.35
C ASN A 189 -2.87 -24.91 30.95
N GLU A 190 -3.89 -24.73 30.12
CA GLU A 190 -4.81 -25.82 29.75
C GLU A 190 -4.30 -26.71 28.61
N GLY A 191 -4.50 -28.03 28.71
CA GLY A 191 -3.85 -29.03 27.85
C GLY A 191 -3.84 -28.75 26.34
N HIS A 192 -4.93 -28.21 25.78
CA HIS A 192 -5.04 -27.94 24.35
C HIS A 192 -4.91 -26.45 23.96
N HIS A 193 -5.38 -25.53 24.82
CA HIS A 193 -5.48 -24.10 24.51
C HIS A 193 -5.07 -23.25 25.72
N PRO A 194 -3.76 -23.07 25.98
CA PRO A 194 -3.30 -22.14 27.01
C PRO A 194 -3.78 -20.72 26.71
N HIS A 195 -4.29 -20.05 27.74
CA HIS A 195 -4.93 -18.74 27.59
C HIS A 195 -4.77 -17.87 28.82
N ILE A 196 -5.01 -16.58 28.67
CA ILE A 196 -5.15 -15.65 29.78
C ILE A 196 -6.57 -15.12 29.87
N HIS A 197 -7.01 -14.92 31.11
CA HIS A 197 -8.14 -14.08 31.44
C HIS A 197 -7.63 -12.73 31.92
N MET A 198 -8.11 -11.64 31.33
CA MET A 198 -7.74 -10.28 31.66
C MET A 198 -8.99 -9.48 32.03
N MET A 199 -8.89 -8.69 33.10
CA MET A 199 -9.88 -7.69 33.49
C MET A 199 -9.29 -6.31 33.30
N VAL A 200 -10.10 -5.37 32.80
CA VAL A 200 -9.67 -4.00 32.52
C VAL A 200 -10.77 -2.99 32.86
N TRP A 201 -10.42 -1.91 33.53
CA TRP A 201 -11.32 -0.77 33.79
C TRP A 201 -10.55 0.55 33.80
N SER A 202 -11.29 1.66 33.86
CA SER A 202 -10.73 3.00 34.07
C SER A 202 -10.97 3.44 35.52
N ASP A 203 -10.08 4.24 36.09
CA ASP A 203 -10.37 4.94 37.36
C ASP A 203 -11.61 5.84 37.25
N ASP A 204 -11.89 6.42 36.07
CA ASP A 204 -13.13 7.16 35.80
C ASP A 204 -14.19 6.22 35.20
N PRO A 205 -15.33 5.98 35.89
CA PRO A 205 -16.44 5.16 35.39
C PRO A 205 -17.04 5.60 34.04
N LYS A 206 -16.77 6.84 33.61
CA LYS A 206 -17.25 7.39 32.33
C LYS A 206 -16.30 7.12 31.17
N GLU A 207 -15.13 6.55 31.42
CA GLU A 207 -14.13 6.19 30.41
C GLU A 207 -14.14 4.68 30.13
N GLY A 208 -13.41 4.23 29.10
CA GLY A 208 -13.33 2.81 28.78
C GLY A 208 -14.51 2.30 27.97
N PHE A 209 -14.51 2.62 26.67
CA PHE A 209 -15.48 2.11 25.71
C PHE A 209 -14.78 1.32 24.62
N LEU A 210 -14.88 0.00 24.69
CA LEU A 210 -14.29 -0.88 23.71
C LEU A 210 -15.16 -0.94 22.45
N THR A 211 -14.60 -0.52 21.32
CA THR A 211 -15.25 -0.54 20.00
C THR A 211 -14.73 -1.72 19.17
N ARG A 212 -15.42 -2.07 18.08
CA ARG A 212 -14.90 -3.09 17.13
C ARG A 212 -13.51 -2.73 16.59
N GLU A 213 -13.27 -1.45 16.31
CA GLU A 213 -11.96 -0.95 15.88
C GLU A 213 -10.91 -1.07 17.01
N GLY A 214 -11.30 -0.79 18.26
CA GLY A 214 -10.44 -0.98 19.43
C GLY A 214 -10.05 -2.44 19.64
N ILE A 215 -11.00 -3.37 19.53
CA ILE A 215 -10.75 -4.83 19.59
C ILE A 215 -9.76 -5.24 18.49
N ALA A 216 -9.99 -4.78 17.25
CA ALA A 216 -9.09 -5.08 16.15
C ALA A 216 -7.69 -4.50 16.35
N ALA A 217 -7.57 -3.29 16.92
CA ALA A 217 -6.29 -2.67 17.23
C ALA A 217 -5.52 -3.43 18.31
N MET A 218 -6.19 -3.85 19.40
CA MET A 218 -5.60 -4.67 20.46
C MET A 218 -5.10 -6.00 19.91
N ARG A 219 -5.96 -6.71 19.18
CA ARG A 219 -5.61 -7.99 18.54
C ARG A 219 -4.43 -7.82 17.61
N SER A 220 -4.45 -6.78 16.77
CA SER A 220 -3.36 -6.51 15.82
C SER A 220 -2.02 -6.29 16.54
N LYS A 221 -1.99 -5.51 17.62
CA LYS A 221 -0.77 -5.26 18.38
C LYS A 221 -0.19 -6.54 18.99
N LEU A 222 -1.03 -7.32 19.64
CA LEU A 222 -0.59 -8.55 20.29
C LEU A 222 -0.21 -9.63 19.27
N THR A 223 -0.98 -9.80 18.20
CA THR A 223 -0.65 -10.72 17.09
C THR A 223 0.71 -10.37 16.46
N ASN A 224 0.99 -9.09 16.21
CA ASN A 224 2.27 -8.67 15.61
C ASN A 224 3.48 -8.97 16.50
N THR A 225 3.31 -8.94 17.83
CA THR A 225 4.40 -9.26 18.77
C THR A 225 4.53 -10.75 19.01
N ILE A 226 3.41 -11.48 19.12
CA ILE A 226 3.41 -12.94 19.34
C ILE A 226 3.96 -13.68 18.12
N PHE A 227 3.55 -13.30 16.91
CA PHE A 227 3.91 -13.95 15.65
C PHE A 227 4.89 -13.11 14.83
N ARG A 228 5.82 -12.41 15.50
CA ARG A 228 6.68 -11.41 14.87
C ARG A 228 7.41 -11.96 13.64
N ASP A 229 8.03 -13.13 13.77
CA ASP A 229 8.83 -13.72 12.69
C ASP A 229 7.95 -14.16 11.52
N GLU A 230 6.77 -14.75 11.79
CA GLU A 230 5.83 -15.11 10.73
C GLU A 230 5.26 -13.86 10.03
N MET A 231 4.98 -12.78 10.78
CA MET A 231 4.50 -11.54 10.20
C MET A 231 5.55 -10.90 9.29
N ILE A 232 6.83 -10.90 9.68
CA ILE A 232 7.93 -10.39 8.85
C ILE A 232 7.94 -11.12 7.50
N GLN A 233 7.91 -12.45 7.51
CA GLN A 233 7.92 -13.25 6.28
C GLN A 233 6.71 -12.98 5.37
N ILE A 234 5.51 -12.82 5.95
CA ILE A 234 4.31 -12.53 5.17
C ILE A 234 4.37 -11.11 4.58
N TYR A 235 4.89 -10.13 5.33
CA TYR A 235 5.06 -8.76 4.83
C TYR A 235 6.13 -8.67 3.72
N GLU A 236 7.25 -9.40 3.83
CA GLU A 236 8.26 -9.49 2.77
C GLU A 236 7.66 -10.08 1.48
N ARG A 237 6.95 -11.21 1.59
CA ARG A 237 6.24 -11.83 0.46
C ARG A 237 5.21 -10.87 -0.14
N LYS A 238 4.49 -10.12 0.68
CA LYS A 238 3.49 -9.12 0.23
C LYS A 238 4.15 -8.04 -0.62
N ASP A 239 5.30 -7.53 -0.20
CA ASP A 239 6.01 -6.46 -0.90
C ASP A 239 6.63 -6.95 -2.22
N VAL A 240 7.15 -8.19 -2.24
CA VAL A 240 7.60 -8.85 -3.48
C VAL A 240 6.43 -9.05 -4.44
N ALA A 241 5.32 -9.64 -3.99
CA ALA A 241 4.14 -9.87 -4.83
C ALA A 241 3.53 -8.57 -5.37
N TYR A 242 3.56 -7.48 -4.59
CA TYR A 242 3.13 -6.16 -5.07
C TYR A 242 4.01 -5.65 -6.21
N LYS A 243 5.35 -5.78 -6.10
CA LYS A 243 6.30 -5.36 -7.14
C LYS A 243 6.15 -6.22 -8.40
N GLU A 244 6.13 -7.54 -8.24
CA GLU A 244 5.98 -8.49 -9.35
C GLU A 244 4.68 -8.25 -10.12
N LEU A 245 3.56 -7.96 -9.45
CA LEU A 245 2.31 -7.65 -10.14
C LEU A 245 2.38 -6.36 -10.95
N ILE A 246 3.04 -5.32 -10.43
CA ILE A 246 3.24 -4.08 -11.17
C ILE A 246 4.13 -4.33 -12.38
N GLU A 247 5.25 -5.03 -12.22
CA GLU A 247 6.18 -5.34 -13.30
C GLU A 247 5.50 -6.19 -14.39
N ALA A 248 4.80 -7.26 -14.00
CA ALA A 248 4.02 -8.08 -14.92
C ALA A 248 2.99 -7.25 -15.69
N ALA A 249 2.21 -6.39 -15.01
CA ALA A 249 1.24 -5.52 -15.67
C ALA A 249 1.90 -4.56 -16.67
N GLN A 250 3.05 -3.97 -16.32
CA GLN A 250 3.79 -3.06 -17.19
C GLN A 250 4.37 -3.78 -18.41
N ASP A 251 5.00 -4.93 -18.22
CA ASP A 251 5.63 -5.72 -19.29
C ASP A 251 4.57 -6.26 -20.25
N THR A 252 3.48 -6.83 -19.73
CA THR A 252 2.36 -7.29 -20.57
C THR A 252 1.73 -6.14 -21.36
N MET A 253 1.54 -4.98 -20.73
CA MET A 253 1.00 -3.81 -21.44
C MET A 253 1.95 -3.35 -22.55
N ARG A 254 3.26 -3.38 -22.31
CA ARG A 254 4.30 -3.03 -23.30
C ARG A 254 4.26 -3.97 -24.49
N GLU A 255 4.20 -5.27 -24.26
CA GLU A 255 4.09 -6.28 -25.33
C GLU A 255 2.82 -6.10 -26.16
N LEU A 256 1.68 -5.86 -25.51
CA LEU A 256 0.40 -5.63 -26.20
C LEU A 256 0.47 -4.39 -27.09
N ILE A 257 1.07 -3.29 -26.62
CA ILE A 257 1.23 -2.07 -27.41
C ILE A 257 2.16 -2.29 -28.60
N GLN A 258 3.29 -3.01 -28.41
CA GLN A 258 4.17 -3.35 -29.53
C GLN A 258 3.43 -4.17 -30.59
N LYS A 259 2.59 -5.13 -30.18
CA LYS A 259 1.75 -5.91 -31.10
C LYS A 259 0.68 -5.05 -31.79
N MET A 260 0.10 -4.05 -31.12
CA MET A 260 -0.86 -3.11 -31.69
C MET A 260 -0.25 -2.24 -32.81
N GLU A 261 1.02 -1.87 -32.69
CA GLU A 261 1.75 -1.10 -33.71
C GLU A 261 1.99 -1.92 -34.99
N HIS A 262 2.17 -3.24 -34.85
CA HIS A 262 2.40 -4.18 -35.96
C HIS A 262 1.13 -4.86 -36.48
N GLN A 263 -0.06 -4.45 -36.01
CA GLN A 263 -1.38 -5.03 -36.36
C GLN A 263 -1.54 -6.53 -36.01
N LEU A 264 -0.78 -7.02 -35.03
CA LEU A 264 -0.80 -8.41 -34.56
C LEU A 264 -1.25 -8.50 -33.08
N CYS A 265 -2.11 -7.58 -32.64
CA CYS A 265 -2.57 -7.59 -31.25
C CYS A 265 -3.57 -8.73 -31.02
N ASP A 266 -3.17 -9.69 -30.18
CA ASP A 266 -4.01 -10.83 -29.80
C ASP A 266 -5.08 -10.47 -28.73
N ASN A 267 -5.19 -9.20 -28.35
CA ASN A 267 -6.23 -8.70 -27.43
C ASN A 267 -6.99 -7.49 -28.02
N PRO A 268 -8.13 -7.73 -28.71
CA PRO A 268 -8.89 -6.67 -29.38
C PRO A 268 -9.59 -5.71 -28.40
N VAL A 269 -9.80 -6.12 -27.15
CA VAL A 269 -10.47 -5.31 -26.13
C VAL A 269 -9.53 -4.22 -25.62
N ILE A 270 -8.32 -4.59 -25.20
CA ILE A 270 -7.29 -3.64 -24.75
C ILE A 270 -6.92 -2.71 -25.90
N GLU A 271 -6.75 -3.23 -27.11
CA GLU A 271 -6.44 -2.38 -28.27
C GLU A 271 -7.51 -1.31 -28.50
N LYS A 272 -8.79 -1.70 -28.56
CA LYS A 272 -9.90 -0.77 -28.79
C LYS A 272 -10.00 0.27 -27.67
N GLN A 273 -9.90 -0.17 -26.41
CA GLN A 273 -10.04 0.71 -25.26
C GLN A 273 -8.86 1.66 -25.11
N MET A 274 -7.64 1.20 -25.41
CA MET A 274 -6.46 2.04 -25.43
C MET A 274 -6.56 3.12 -26.51
N ARG A 275 -7.00 2.77 -27.74
CA ARG A 275 -7.27 3.76 -28.80
C ARG A 275 -8.34 4.78 -28.37
N GLN A 276 -9.40 4.33 -27.71
CA GLN A 276 -10.44 5.21 -27.17
C GLN A 276 -9.90 6.14 -26.07
N LEU A 277 -9.02 5.63 -25.20
CA LEU A 277 -8.42 6.40 -24.11
C LEU A 277 -7.49 7.48 -24.67
N VAL A 278 -6.65 7.13 -25.65
CA VAL A 278 -5.77 8.06 -26.39
C VAL A 278 -6.60 9.22 -26.98
N GLN A 279 -7.70 8.90 -27.68
CA GLN A 279 -8.59 9.91 -28.28
C GLN A 279 -9.30 10.77 -27.22
N ALA A 280 -9.77 10.17 -26.12
CA ALA A 280 -10.44 10.89 -25.05
C ALA A 280 -9.49 11.85 -24.31
N LEU A 281 -8.22 11.45 -24.13
CA LEU A 281 -7.22 12.27 -23.45
C LEU A 281 -6.75 13.48 -24.28
N GLU A 282 -6.92 13.46 -25.60
CA GLU A 282 -6.62 14.61 -26.47
C GLU A 282 -7.45 15.85 -26.12
N THR A 283 -8.74 15.65 -25.81
CA THR A 283 -9.69 16.72 -25.49
C THR A 283 -9.83 16.97 -23.99
N THR A 284 -9.08 16.24 -23.16
CA THR A 284 -9.14 16.35 -21.70
C THR A 284 -8.26 17.49 -21.21
N THR A 285 -8.87 18.48 -20.54
CA THR A 285 -8.17 19.60 -19.89
C THR A 285 -7.85 19.28 -18.43
N GLY A 286 -6.68 19.73 -17.94
CA GLY A 286 -6.22 19.52 -16.56
C GLY A 286 -5.25 18.35 -16.36
N LYS A 287 -5.02 17.96 -15.10
CA LYS A 287 -4.05 16.89 -14.76
C LYS A 287 -4.55 15.52 -15.23
N LYS A 288 -3.77 14.85 -16.07
CA LYS A 288 -4.05 13.50 -16.61
C LYS A 288 -3.51 12.42 -15.67
N GLN A 289 -4.08 12.36 -14.48
CA GLN A 289 -3.81 11.32 -13.48
C GLN A 289 -5.13 10.74 -13.00
N TYR A 290 -5.18 9.45 -12.68
CA TYR A 290 -6.43 8.73 -12.42
C TYR A 290 -7.35 9.46 -11.44
N GLY A 291 -6.80 10.02 -10.35
CA GLY A 291 -7.57 10.76 -9.35
C GLY A 291 -8.37 11.96 -9.90
N TYR A 292 -7.86 12.63 -10.92
CA TYR A 292 -8.40 13.87 -11.49
C TYR A 292 -9.26 13.63 -12.75
N LEU A 293 -9.28 12.42 -13.30
CA LEU A 293 -10.10 12.10 -14.46
C LEU A 293 -11.60 12.12 -14.13
N LYS A 294 -12.43 12.52 -15.09
CA LYS A 294 -13.89 12.44 -15.01
C LYS A 294 -14.34 10.98 -15.00
N LYS A 295 -15.54 10.71 -14.44
CA LYS A 295 -16.09 9.35 -14.30
C LYS A 295 -16.01 8.47 -15.57
N PRO A 296 -16.32 8.97 -16.79
CA PRO A 296 -16.25 8.13 -17.99
C PRO A 296 -14.83 7.67 -18.32
N LEU A 297 -13.82 8.53 -18.14
CA LEU A 297 -12.42 8.17 -18.40
C LEU A 297 -11.88 7.24 -17.30
N LYS A 298 -12.31 7.41 -16.04
CA LYS A 298 -11.97 6.48 -14.97
C LYS A 298 -12.46 5.06 -15.27
N ALA A 299 -13.73 4.94 -15.69
CA ALA A 299 -14.30 3.65 -16.08
C ALA A 299 -13.56 2.99 -17.25
N LEU A 300 -13.12 3.79 -18.22
CA LEU A 300 -12.31 3.28 -19.33
C LEU A 300 -10.95 2.75 -18.85
N VAL A 301 -10.25 3.48 -17.98
CA VAL A 301 -8.98 3.03 -17.38
C VAL A 301 -9.20 1.77 -16.52
N ASP A 302 -10.26 1.74 -15.73
CA ASP A 302 -10.58 0.58 -14.87
C ASP A 302 -10.85 -0.66 -15.73
N THR A 303 -11.53 -0.51 -16.86
CA THR A 303 -11.78 -1.64 -17.78
C THR A 303 -10.48 -2.16 -18.40
N ILE A 304 -9.55 -1.27 -18.79
CA ILE A 304 -8.24 -1.67 -19.31
C ILE A 304 -7.44 -2.43 -18.24
N VAL A 305 -7.46 -1.96 -16.99
CA VAL A 305 -6.79 -2.65 -15.87
C VAL A 305 -7.39 -4.05 -15.64
N ASP A 306 -8.71 -4.18 -15.67
CA ASP A 306 -9.36 -5.47 -15.42
C ASP A 306 -9.17 -6.46 -16.58
N GLU A 307 -9.08 -5.99 -17.83
CA GLU A 307 -8.70 -6.84 -18.96
C GLU A 307 -7.20 -7.22 -18.93
N LEU A 308 -6.34 -6.30 -18.46
CA LEU A 308 -4.92 -6.57 -18.24
C LEU A 308 -4.73 -7.62 -17.13
N ALA A 309 -5.55 -7.57 -16.07
CA ALA A 309 -5.55 -8.55 -14.98
C ALA A 309 -5.93 -9.98 -15.44
N ARG A 310 -6.55 -10.13 -16.61
CA ARG A 310 -6.89 -11.45 -17.19
C ARG A 310 -5.76 -12.04 -18.02
N GLN A 311 -4.68 -11.29 -18.28
CA GLN A 311 -3.52 -11.85 -18.98
C GLN A 311 -2.81 -12.86 -18.06
N PRO A 312 -2.33 -14.01 -18.57
CA PRO A 312 -1.91 -15.14 -17.73
C PRO A 312 -0.90 -14.78 -16.64
N GLU A 313 0.10 -13.97 -16.98
CA GLU A 313 1.21 -13.54 -16.15
C GLU A 313 0.72 -12.59 -15.05
N VAL A 314 -0.11 -11.61 -15.41
CA VAL A 314 -0.71 -10.66 -14.48
C VAL A 314 -1.70 -11.35 -13.54
N ALA A 315 -2.50 -12.28 -14.07
CA ALA A 315 -3.46 -13.06 -13.30
C ALA A 315 -2.77 -13.91 -12.22
N LYS A 316 -1.67 -14.57 -12.56
CA LYS A 316 -0.86 -15.36 -11.62
C LYS A 316 -0.27 -14.50 -10.50
N CYS A 317 0.31 -13.35 -10.83
CA CYS A 317 0.82 -12.43 -9.82
C CYS A 317 -0.30 -11.87 -8.94
N TYR A 318 -1.47 -11.60 -9.51
CA TYR A 318 -2.61 -11.08 -8.75
C TYR A 318 -3.22 -12.12 -7.81
N GLU A 319 -3.31 -13.37 -8.24
CA GLU A 319 -3.71 -14.50 -7.39
C GLU A 319 -2.76 -14.67 -6.21
N THR A 320 -1.44 -14.64 -6.46
CA THR A 320 -0.40 -14.72 -5.43
C THR A 320 -0.55 -13.59 -4.40
N TRP A 321 -0.77 -12.36 -4.86
CA TRP A 321 -1.01 -11.22 -3.97
C TRP A 321 -2.29 -11.40 -3.13
N ASN A 322 -3.38 -11.91 -3.71
CA ASN A 322 -4.61 -12.18 -2.97
C ASN A 322 -4.44 -13.29 -1.92
N GLN A 323 -3.73 -14.37 -2.24
CA GLN A 323 -3.42 -15.44 -1.27
C GLN A 323 -2.67 -14.90 -0.05
N ILE A 324 -1.66 -14.04 -0.26
CA ILE A 324 -0.92 -13.42 0.85
C ILE A 324 -1.81 -12.50 1.68
N GLN A 325 -2.73 -11.77 1.06
CA GLN A 325 -3.71 -10.95 1.79
C GLN A 325 -4.71 -11.80 2.58
N ASP A 326 -5.08 -12.97 2.07
CA ASP A 326 -5.96 -13.91 2.78
C ASP A 326 -5.24 -14.51 3.99
N GLU A 327 -3.98 -14.91 3.84
CA GLU A 327 -3.10 -15.33 4.94
C GLU A 327 -3.02 -14.26 6.05
N LEU A 328 -2.81 -12.98 5.68
CA LEU A 328 -2.84 -11.87 6.64
C LEU A 328 -4.21 -11.75 7.35
N ASN A 329 -5.30 -11.82 6.58
CA ASN A 329 -6.65 -11.72 7.12
C ASN A 329 -6.98 -12.86 8.11
N GLU A 330 -6.45 -14.06 7.87
CA GLU A 330 -6.55 -15.22 8.76
C GLU A 330 -5.77 -15.01 10.06
N CYS A 331 -4.52 -14.51 10.00
CA CYS A 331 -3.71 -14.20 11.17
C CYS A 331 -4.38 -13.19 12.12
N TYR A 332 -5.09 -12.21 11.55
CA TYR A 332 -5.86 -11.24 12.32
C TYR A 332 -7.26 -11.75 12.73
N GLY A 333 -7.60 -13.01 12.45
CA GLY A 333 -8.80 -13.64 12.97
C GLY A 333 -10.13 -13.06 12.45
N SER A 334 -10.15 -12.52 11.23
CA SER A 334 -11.39 -12.07 10.59
C SER A 334 -12.28 -13.26 10.20
N ARG A 335 -13.59 -13.21 10.51
CA ARG A 335 -14.56 -14.26 10.14
C ARG A 335 -15.06 -14.15 8.70
N THR A 336 -14.87 -12.99 8.07
CA THR A 336 -15.36 -12.75 6.72
C THR A 336 -14.21 -13.02 5.77
N PRO A 337 -14.33 -14.02 4.88
CA PRO A 337 -13.39 -14.19 3.79
C PRO A 337 -13.24 -12.85 3.08
N ARG A 338 -11.98 -12.46 2.84
CA ARG A 338 -11.71 -11.21 2.14
C ARG A 338 -12.30 -11.32 0.74
N GLU A 339 -13.05 -10.29 0.35
CA GLU A 339 -13.56 -10.22 -1.02
C GLU A 339 -12.40 -9.97 -1.98
N HIS A 340 -12.24 -10.85 -2.99
CA HIS A 340 -11.27 -10.66 -4.06
C HIS A 340 -11.83 -9.68 -5.08
N LEU A 341 -11.57 -8.40 -4.86
CA LEU A 341 -12.02 -7.35 -5.76
C LEU A 341 -11.30 -7.45 -7.13
N PRO A 342 -11.86 -6.86 -8.20
CA PRO A 342 -11.10 -6.64 -9.44
C PRO A 342 -9.83 -5.81 -9.20
N LEU A 343 -8.79 -6.00 -10.01
CA LEU A 343 -7.52 -5.28 -9.86
C LEU A 343 -7.72 -3.76 -9.92
N SER A 344 -8.66 -3.28 -10.74
CA SER A 344 -9.02 -1.87 -10.80
C SER A 344 -9.62 -1.34 -9.48
N GLN A 345 -10.19 -2.17 -8.63
CA GLN A 345 -10.84 -1.70 -7.39
C GLN A 345 -9.89 -1.70 -6.18
N GLN A 346 -8.72 -2.32 -6.31
CA GLN A 346 -7.68 -2.31 -5.28
C GLN A 346 -7.02 -0.93 -5.19
N LYS A 347 -6.95 -0.37 -3.99
CA LYS A 347 -6.44 0.99 -3.76
C LYS A 347 -4.91 1.05 -3.90
N GLU A 348 -4.26 -0.06 -3.58
CA GLU A 348 -2.82 -0.33 -3.62
C GLU A 348 -2.28 -0.17 -5.05
N PHE A 349 -3.05 -0.58 -6.06
CA PHE A 349 -2.62 -0.61 -7.46
C PHE A 349 -3.01 0.63 -8.27
N ARG A 350 -3.21 1.78 -7.60
CA ARG A 350 -3.40 3.08 -8.28
C ARG A 350 -2.26 3.43 -9.23
N ARG A 351 -1.06 2.89 -8.99
CA ARG A 351 0.11 3.04 -9.87
C ARG A 351 -0.17 2.48 -11.27
N ILE A 352 -0.67 1.25 -11.40
CA ILE A 352 -0.99 0.60 -12.68
C ILE A 352 -1.96 1.46 -13.51
N LYS A 353 -2.98 2.04 -12.85
CA LYS A 353 -3.93 2.96 -13.49
C LYS A 353 -3.25 4.20 -14.07
N ASN A 354 -2.34 4.80 -13.32
CA ASN A 354 -1.60 5.97 -13.78
C ASN A 354 -0.58 5.61 -14.88
N ASP A 355 -0.01 4.40 -14.83
CA ASP A 355 0.88 3.90 -15.88
C ASP A 355 0.14 3.77 -17.20
N ILE A 356 -1.07 3.20 -17.20
CA ILE A 356 -1.96 3.12 -18.38
C ILE A 356 -2.29 4.51 -18.95
N ILE A 357 -2.56 5.50 -18.10
CA ILE A 357 -2.86 6.87 -18.54
C ILE A 357 -1.62 7.53 -19.13
N ARG A 358 -0.46 7.37 -18.49
CA ARG A 358 0.84 7.86 -19.01
C ARG A 358 1.11 7.24 -20.37
N GLU A 359 0.82 5.97 -20.50
CA GLU A 359 1.06 5.22 -21.73
C GLU A 359 0.15 5.67 -22.88
N ALA A 360 -1.14 5.88 -22.61
CA ALA A 360 -2.04 6.50 -23.57
C ALA A 360 -1.58 7.92 -24.00
N GLU A 361 -0.99 8.70 -23.09
CA GLU A 361 -0.39 10.00 -23.44
C GLU A 361 0.87 9.86 -24.29
N ASN A 362 1.72 8.85 -24.04
CA ASN A 362 2.91 8.59 -24.84
C ASN A 362 2.53 8.25 -26.28
N ILE A 363 1.58 7.32 -26.47
CA ILE A 363 1.01 6.97 -27.77
C ILE A 363 0.45 8.22 -28.47
N ARG A 364 -0.32 9.05 -27.75
CA ARG A 364 -0.90 10.30 -28.29
C ARG A 364 0.17 11.27 -28.82
N LEU A 365 1.27 11.41 -28.07
CA LEU A 365 2.35 12.35 -28.37
C LEU A 365 3.38 11.80 -29.36
N GLY A 366 3.23 10.53 -29.79
CA GLY A 366 4.23 9.81 -30.58
C GLY A 366 5.55 9.69 -29.83
N LEU A 367 5.49 9.63 -28.50
CA LEU A 367 6.64 9.38 -27.63
C LEU A 367 6.79 7.87 -27.48
N PRO A 368 8.02 7.37 -27.25
CA PRO A 368 8.23 5.97 -26.90
C PRO A 368 7.36 5.58 -25.71
N THR A 369 6.70 4.44 -25.88
CA THR A 369 5.85 3.79 -24.88
C THR A 369 6.77 3.12 -23.85
N PHE A 370 6.56 3.41 -22.56
CA PHE A 370 7.45 3.08 -21.44
C PHE A 370 8.92 3.57 -21.52
N GLU A 371 9.20 4.86 -21.33
CA GLU A 371 10.48 5.26 -20.71
C GLU A 371 10.48 4.79 -19.25
N ASP A 372 11.42 3.91 -18.88
CA ASP A 372 11.47 3.22 -17.60
C ASP A 372 11.55 4.21 -16.42
N GLU A 373 10.91 3.90 -15.28
CA GLU A 373 11.31 4.51 -14.00
C GLU A 373 12.75 4.13 -13.62
N LYS A 374 13.30 3.07 -14.24
CA LYS A 374 14.74 2.71 -14.22
C LYS A 374 15.61 3.66 -15.07
N MET A 375 15.02 4.54 -15.89
CA MET A 375 15.70 5.73 -16.47
C MET A 375 15.68 6.90 -15.46
N GLN A 376 15.87 6.60 -14.18
CA GLN A 376 16.42 7.57 -13.24
C GLN A 376 17.94 7.60 -13.44
N ASP A 377 18.49 8.81 -13.39
CA ASP A 377 19.90 9.16 -13.60
C ASP A 377 20.91 8.50 -12.63
N GLU A 378 20.59 7.39 -11.95
CA GLU A 378 21.49 6.74 -10.99
C GLU A 378 21.96 5.38 -11.52
N PRO A 379 23.22 5.35 -11.99
CA PRO A 379 24.26 4.76 -11.16
C PRO A 379 25.38 5.77 -10.91
N GLU A 380 25.60 6.11 -9.64
CA GLU A 380 26.74 6.96 -9.22
C GLU A 380 28.04 6.12 -9.29
N PRO A 381 29.00 6.47 -10.15
CA PRO A 381 30.29 5.80 -10.17
C PRO A 381 31.04 6.07 -8.86
N GLU A 382 31.55 5.01 -8.23
CA GLU A 382 32.42 5.11 -7.07
C GLU A 382 33.74 5.76 -7.51
N ALA A 383 33.97 7.01 -7.12
CA ALA A 383 35.24 7.68 -7.36
C ALA A 383 36.35 6.97 -6.56
N ALA A 384 37.07 6.07 -7.23
CA ALA A 384 38.35 5.54 -6.77
C ALA A 384 39.40 6.64 -6.94
N HIS A 385 39.41 7.61 -6.03
CA HIS A 385 40.58 8.48 -5.89
C HIS A 385 41.65 7.70 -5.11
N GLU A 386 42.56 7.09 -5.87
CA GLU A 386 43.88 6.72 -5.37
C GLU A 386 44.68 8.00 -5.14
N GLU A 387 44.88 8.38 -3.89
CA GLU A 387 45.97 9.29 -3.52
C GLU A 387 46.78 8.72 -2.36
N GLN A 388 48.09 8.70 -2.58
CA GLN A 388 49.12 8.15 -1.72
C GLN A 388 49.46 9.10 -0.54
N ARG A 389 49.63 8.47 0.64
CA ARG A 389 50.44 8.86 1.84
C ARG A 389 49.76 9.66 2.98
N SER A 390 49.27 8.93 3.99
CA SER A 390 49.50 9.14 5.44
C SER A 390 48.75 8.04 6.23
N SER A 391 49.31 7.55 7.35
CA SER A 391 48.66 6.53 8.22
C SER A 391 47.26 6.95 8.71
N SER A 392 47.01 8.26 8.83
CA SER A 392 45.73 8.84 9.28
C SER A 392 44.61 8.72 8.23
N VAL A 393 44.93 8.83 6.93
CA VAL A 393 43.93 8.80 5.85
C VAL A 393 43.45 7.37 5.61
N TYR A 394 44.32 6.37 5.79
CA TYR A 394 43.95 4.96 5.68
C TYR A 394 42.91 4.56 6.74
N GLU A 395 43.08 5.03 7.98
CA GLU A 395 42.15 4.77 9.06
C GLU A 395 40.79 5.44 8.82
N GLN A 396 40.79 6.71 8.37
CA GLN A 396 39.58 7.42 7.98
C GLN A 396 38.83 6.70 6.85
N ALA A 397 39.54 6.26 5.80
CA ALA A 397 38.96 5.49 4.70
C ALA A 397 38.42 4.12 5.14
N ARG A 398 39.08 3.44 6.08
CA ARG A 398 38.60 2.17 6.66
C ARG A 398 37.32 2.39 7.46
N ARG A 399 37.30 3.37 8.36
CA ARG A 399 36.13 3.75 9.16
C ARG A 399 34.95 4.13 8.26
N TYR A 400 35.22 4.91 7.21
CA TYR A 400 34.23 5.28 6.20
C TYR A 400 33.64 4.05 5.48
N ARG A 401 34.48 3.12 5.01
CA ARG A 401 34.01 1.90 4.35
C ARG A 401 33.17 1.03 5.29
N ALA A 402 33.61 0.86 6.53
CA ALA A 402 32.86 0.09 7.54
C ALA A 402 31.47 0.70 7.79
N ALA A 403 31.40 2.02 8.03
CA ALA A 403 30.14 2.72 8.22
C ALA A 403 29.25 2.65 6.97
N LYS A 404 29.81 2.87 5.77
CA LYS A 404 29.07 2.77 4.50
C LYS A 404 28.48 1.36 4.28
N THR A 405 29.21 0.31 4.64
CA THR A 405 28.71 -1.07 4.54
C THR A 405 27.51 -1.27 5.45
N ILE A 406 27.60 -0.84 6.72
CA ILE A 406 26.50 -0.94 7.69
C ILE A 406 25.27 -0.16 7.21
N LEU A 407 25.45 1.07 6.70
CA LEU A 407 24.33 1.88 6.19
C LEU A 407 23.69 1.34 4.90
N ARG A 408 24.37 0.43 4.18
CA ARG A 408 23.81 -0.27 3.02
C ARG A 408 23.17 -1.61 3.38
N ASP A 409 23.42 -2.09 4.60
CA ASP A 409 22.84 -3.33 5.08
C ASP A 409 21.40 -3.07 5.54
N VAL A 410 20.46 -3.68 4.82
CA VAL A 410 19.02 -3.57 5.08
C VAL A 410 18.64 -4.30 6.38
N TYR A 411 19.50 -5.21 6.87
CA TYR A 411 19.29 -5.99 8.08
C TYR A 411 20.01 -5.43 9.32
N ALA A 412 20.79 -4.36 9.18
CA ALA A 412 21.43 -3.73 10.32
C ALA A 412 20.38 -3.10 11.26
N LEU A 413 20.59 -3.26 12.57
CA LEU A 413 19.70 -2.73 13.60
C LEU A 413 19.76 -1.19 13.60
N ASP A 414 18.68 -0.54 14.07
CA ASP A 414 18.62 0.93 14.19
C ASP A 414 19.81 1.50 15.01
N GLU A 415 20.27 0.75 16.01
CA GLU A 415 21.45 1.10 16.82
C GLU A 415 22.75 1.05 16.00
N GLU A 416 22.91 0.06 15.12
CA GLU A 416 24.07 -0.10 14.25
C GLU A 416 24.10 1.00 13.16
N HIS A 417 22.94 1.34 12.59
CA HIS A 417 22.81 2.50 11.71
C HIS A 417 23.14 3.80 12.46
N ALA A 418 22.69 3.97 13.70
CA ALA A 418 23.00 5.14 14.51
C ALA A 418 24.51 5.23 14.82
N GLU A 419 25.18 4.12 15.07
CA GLU A 419 26.65 4.07 15.24
C GLU A 419 27.39 4.42 13.94
N ALA A 420 26.95 3.87 12.81
CA ALA A 420 27.54 4.17 11.51
C ALA A 420 27.35 5.65 11.12
N VAL A 421 26.19 6.24 11.42
CA VAL A 421 25.94 7.68 11.27
C VAL A 421 26.90 8.48 12.14
N ARG A 422 27.01 8.16 13.45
CA ARG A 422 27.96 8.86 14.36
C ARG A 422 29.40 8.76 13.85
N ALA A 423 29.80 7.62 13.32
CA ALA A 423 31.13 7.44 12.75
C ALA A 423 31.36 8.33 11.52
N LEU A 424 30.38 8.45 10.62
CA LEU A 424 30.47 9.37 9.48
C LEU A 424 30.44 10.84 9.90
N GLU A 425 29.68 11.21 10.93
CA GLU A 425 29.67 12.58 11.47
C GLU A 425 31.03 12.96 12.05
N GLN A 426 31.68 12.06 12.78
CA GLN A 426 33.05 12.26 13.26
C GLN A 426 34.05 12.37 12.10
N LEU A 427 33.94 11.50 11.10
CA LEU A 427 34.80 11.57 9.91
C LEU A 427 34.66 12.92 9.18
N TRP A 428 33.44 13.44 9.07
CA TRP A 428 33.22 14.78 8.54
C TRP A 428 33.89 15.86 9.40
N ALA A 429 33.75 15.80 10.72
CA ALA A 429 34.41 16.73 11.64
C ALA A 429 35.95 16.67 11.54
N ASP A 430 36.49 15.48 11.25
CA ASP A 430 37.92 15.24 11.01
C ASP A 430 38.38 15.68 9.60
N GLY A 431 37.51 16.29 8.80
CA GLY A 431 37.80 16.82 7.46
C GLY A 431 37.64 15.82 6.31
N TYR A 432 37.11 14.61 6.56
CA TYR A 432 36.84 13.62 5.52
C TYR A 432 35.53 13.92 4.79
N THR A 433 35.61 14.81 3.80
CA THR A 433 34.46 15.48 3.18
C THR A 433 33.45 14.55 2.50
N VAL A 434 33.88 13.36 2.07
CA VAL A 434 33.02 12.35 1.43
C VAL A 434 31.98 11.75 2.42
N ALA A 435 32.23 11.83 3.73
CA ALA A 435 31.29 11.32 4.73
C ALA A 435 29.93 12.03 4.71
N ALA A 436 29.93 13.36 4.51
CA ALA A 436 28.70 14.13 4.42
C ALA A 436 27.84 13.74 3.20
N HIS A 437 28.46 13.39 2.07
CA HIS A 437 27.73 12.86 0.92
C HIS A 437 27.00 11.54 1.26
N GLN A 438 27.68 10.61 1.95
CA GLN A 438 27.05 9.34 2.36
C GLN A 438 25.93 9.54 3.38
N LEU A 439 26.10 10.45 4.35
CA LEU A 439 25.03 10.82 5.28
C LEU A 439 23.82 11.38 4.53
N GLY A 440 24.04 12.24 3.54
CA GLY A 440 22.99 12.76 2.68
C GLY A 440 22.23 11.65 1.94
N LYS A 441 22.94 10.66 1.39
CA LYS A 441 22.34 9.50 0.72
C LYS A 441 21.53 8.64 1.68
N PHE A 442 22.09 8.32 2.85
CA PHE A 442 21.42 7.53 3.86
C PHE A 442 20.06 8.13 4.24
N TYR A 443 20.02 9.41 4.60
CA TYR A 443 18.77 10.08 4.95
C TYR A 443 17.81 10.28 3.75
N ARG A 444 18.30 10.23 2.51
CA ARG A 444 17.49 10.31 1.30
C ARG A 444 16.82 8.97 0.96
N ASP A 445 17.57 7.87 1.09
CA ASP A 445 17.27 6.57 0.48
C ASP A 445 16.79 5.49 1.46
N ASP A 446 16.91 5.68 2.78
CA ASP A 446 16.72 4.60 3.75
C ASP A 446 15.36 3.86 3.64
N LEU A 447 15.46 2.53 3.74
CA LEU A 447 14.44 1.53 3.47
C LEU A 447 13.62 1.15 4.72
N SER A 448 14.04 1.50 5.94
CA SER A 448 13.48 0.92 7.18
C SER A 448 12.68 1.87 8.09
N THR A 449 12.74 3.20 7.92
CA THR A 449 11.80 4.27 8.41
C THR A 449 12.50 5.59 8.75
N MET A 450 13.82 5.71 8.62
CA MET A 450 14.60 6.90 9.00
C MET A 450 14.82 7.93 7.87
N ARG A 451 14.02 7.86 6.80
CA ARG A 451 14.06 8.84 5.71
C ARG A 451 13.75 10.24 6.23
N ASP A 452 14.70 11.15 6.06
CA ASP A 452 14.64 12.52 6.54
C ASP A 452 15.19 13.48 5.48
N HIS A 453 14.29 14.10 4.73
CA HIS A 453 14.67 15.01 3.65
C HIS A 453 15.38 16.28 4.13
N GLU A 454 15.12 16.73 5.36
CA GLU A 454 15.77 17.91 5.91
C GLU A 454 17.22 17.60 6.28
N LYS A 455 17.46 16.44 6.92
CA LYS A 455 18.83 15.97 7.18
C LYS A 455 19.57 15.65 5.89
N ALA A 456 18.92 15.00 4.92
CA ALA A 456 19.51 14.74 3.61
C ALA A 456 19.93 16.05 2.93
N GLU A 457 19.06 17.05 2.89
CA GLU A 457 19.37 18.37 2.34
C GLU A 457 20.56 19.02 3.06
N ARG A 458 20.56 19.00 4.40
CA ARG A 458 21.64 19.57 5.21
C ARG A 458 22.99 18.94 4.87
N TRP A 459 23.05 17.61 4.85
CA TRP A 459 24.29 16.88 4.60
C TRP A 459 24.77 17.02 3.15
N PHE A 460 23.86 16.98 2.17
CA PHE A 460 24.23 17.26 0.79
C PHE A 460 24.72 18.70 0.61
N ARG A 461 24.11 19.69 1.26
CA ARG A 461 24.54 21.09 1.23
C ARG A 461 25.95 21.24 1.80
N LEU A 462 26.24 20.69 2.98
CA LEU A 462 27.58 20.72 3.58
C LEU A 462 28.63 20.12 2.64
N SER A 463 28.34 18.95 2.08
CA SER A 463 29.24 18.28 1.14
C SER A 463 29.45 19.07 -0.16
N ALA A 464 28.37 19.66 -0.71
CA ALA A 464 28.40 20.47 -1.93
C ALA A 464 29.14 21.81 -1.74
N GLU A 465 29.06 22.39 -0.54
CA GLU A 465 29.83 23.58 -0.14
C GLU A 465 31.32 23.26 -0.05
N ALA A 466 31.68 22.07 0.44
CA ALA A 466 33.04 21.54 0.43
C ALA A 466 33.57 21.10 -0.95
N GLY A 467 32.80 21.32 -2.03
CA GLY A 467 33.25 21.13 -3.41
C GLY A 467 32.84 19.81 -4.05
N ASN A 468 32.08 18.95 -3.36
CA ASN A 468 31.61 17.68 -3.90
C ASN A 468 30.48 17.91 -4.93
N ASP A 469 30.79 17.71 -6.21
CA ASP A 469 29.90 17.93 -7.36
C ASP A 469 28.73 16.93 -7.39
N PHE A 470 28.94 15.68 -7.00
CA PHE A 470 27.86 14.68 -6.85
C PHE A 470 26.84 15.08 -5.79
N SER A 471 27.29 15.68 -4.69
CA SER A 471 26.41 16.20 -3.63
C SER A 471 25.68 17.46 -4.09
N ALA A 472 26.34 18.33 -4.85
CA ALA A 472 25.68 19.47 -5.47
C ALA A 472 24.59 19.02 -6.47
N TYR A 473 24.85 17.97 -7.25
CA TYR A 473 23.85 17.34 -8.11
C TYR A 473 22.69 16.73 -7.32
N ALA A 474 22.98 15.92 -6.29
CA ALA A 474 21.97 15.28 -5.44
C ALA A 474 21.09 16.31 -4.71
N LEU A 475 21.70 17.38 -4.20
CA LEU A 475 20.99 18.52 -3.62
C LEU A 475 20.08 19.20 -4.65
N GLY A 476 20.59 19.45 -5.85
CA GLY A 476 19.80 20.00 -6.96
C GLY A 476 18.57 19.14 -7.28
N LYS A 477 18.73 17.81 -7.36
CA LYS A 477 17.62 16.86 -7.56
C LYS A 477 16.60 16.90 -6.42
N LEU A 478 17.06 16.96 -5.17
CA LEU A 478 16.20 17.05 -4.00
C LEU A 478 15.40 18.36 -3.98
N LEU A 479 16.05 19.49 -4.29
CA LEU A 479 15.40 20.80 -4.35
C LEU A 479 14.37 20.88 -5.50
N LEU A 480 14.62 20.25 -6.65
CA LEU A 480 13.63 20.15 -7.73
C LEU A 480 12.38 19.39 -7.30
N SER A 481 12.52 18.29 -6.55
CA SER A 481 11.37 17.52 -6.07
C SER A 481 10.51 18.32 -5.07
N GLN A 482 11.14 19.22 -4.31
CA GLN A 482 10.50 20.20 -3.44
C GLN A 482 10.01 21.47 -4.16
N LYS A 483 10.14 21.54 -5.49
CA LYS A 483 9.78 22.70 -6.33
C LYS A 483 10.55 24.00 -6.03
N ARG A 484 11.75 23.89 -5.46
CA ARG A 484 12.67 25.01 -5.20
C ARG A 484 13.61 25.22 -6.39
N THR A 485 13.04 25.50 -7.55
CA THR A 485 13.74 25.45 -8.85
C THR A 485 14.94 26.39 -8.92
N ASP A 486 14.82 27.65 -8.49
CA ASP A 486 15.91 28.64 -8.62
C ASP A 486 17.15 28.25 -7.82
N GLU A 487 16.97 27.65 -6.65
CA GLU A 487 18.06 27.12 -5.85
C GLU A 487 18.62 25.83 -6.45
N ALA A 488 17.74 24.94 -6.92
CA ALA A 488 18.14 23.71 -7.57
C ALA A 488 19.03 23.96 -8.79
N VAL A 489 18.64 24.90 -9.66
CA VAL A 489 19.39 25.28 -10.86
C VAL A 489 20.76 25.82 -10.50
N ARG A 490 20.89 26.64 -9.44
CA ARG A 490 22.19 27.14 -8.98
C ARG A 490 23.13 26.02 -8.54
N TRP A 491 22.63 25.04 -7.79
CA TRP A 491 23.43 23.88 -7.37
C TRP A 491 23.77 22.95 -8.53
N LEU A 492 22.84 22.73 -9.46
CA LEU A 492 23.10 21.97 -10.68
C LEU A 492 24.11 22.68 -11.58
N ASP A 493 24.06 24.00 -11.72
CA ASP A 493 25.04 24.80 -12.48
C ASP A 493 26.43 24.69 -11.84
N LYS A 494 26.51 24.74 -10.50
CA LYS A 494 27.77 24.52 -9.77
C LYS A 494 28.35 23.12 -10.04
N ALA A 495 27.51 22.08 -9.95
CA ALA A 495 27.92 20.70 -10.25
C ALA A 495 28.36 20.54 -11.72
N ALA A 496 27.60 21.09 -12.66
CA ALA A 496 27.90 21.04 -14.09
C ALA A 496 29.19 21.80 -14.44
N GLY A 497 29.46 22.92 -13.77
CA GLY A 497 30.69 23.70 -13.88
C GLY A 497 31.93 22.96 -13.37
N HIS A 498 31.77 22.03 -12.42
CA HIS A 498 32.82 21.09 -12.01
C HIS A 498 32.90 19.85 -12.90
N GLY A 499 32.17 19.81 -14.01
CA GLY A 499 32.23 18.73 -14.99
C GLY A 499 31.23 17.61 -14.76
N ASN A 500 30.35 17.67 -13.75
CA ASN A 500 29.42 16.57 -13.46
C ASN A 500 28.48 16.28 -14.66
N PRO A 501 28.60 15.11 -15.32
CA PRO A 501 27.86 14.82 -16.54
C PRO A 501 26.35 14.61 -16.28
N PHE A 502 25.97 14.18 -15.07
CA PHE A 502 24.57 14.02 -14.69
C PHE A 502 23.88 15.37 -14.45
N ALA A 503 24.59 16.32 -13.83
CA ALA A 503 24.10 17.69 -13.66
C ALA A 503 23.96 18.41 -15.01
N GLN A 504 24.94 18.26 -15.90
CA GLN A 504 24.87 18.76 -17.27
C GLN A 504 23.65 18.17 -18.00
N TYR A 505 23.49 16.85 -18.00
CA TYR A 505 22.31 16.21 -18.58
C TYR A 505 20.99 16.77 -18.01
N ARG A 506 20.91 16.92 -16.68
CA ARG A 506 19.71 17.40 -15.99
C ARG A 506 19.37 18.85 -16.38
N LEU A 507 20.36 19.74 -16.40
CA LEU A 507 20.18 21.12 -16.87
C LEU A 507 19.77 21.16 -18.34
N GLY A 508 20.39 20.33 -19.17
CA GLY A 508 20.03 20.16 -20.57
C GLY A 508 18.55 19.81 -20.75
N LYS A 509 18.05 18.83 -19.99
CA LYS A 509 16.65 18.43 -19.99
C LYS A 509 15.72 19.56 -19.49
N LEU A 510 16.08 20.26 -18.42
CA LEU A 510 15.29 21.38 -17.89
C LEU A 510 15.16 22.52 -18.91
N CYS A 511 16.25 22.89 -19.58
CA CYS A 511 16.26 23.91 -20.62
C CYS A 511 15.48 23.47 -21.88
N LEU A 512 15.42 22.16 -22.17
CA LEU A 512 14.69 21.63 -23.32
C LEU A 512 13.18 21.59 -23.10
N THR A 513 12.72 21.12 -21.93
CA THR A 513 11.28 20.97 -21.64
C THR A 513 10.59 22.31 -21.38
N GLY A 514 11.30 23.26 -20.78
CA GLY A 514 10.74 24.58 -20.45
C GLY A 514 9.76 24.59 -19.28
N GLU A 515 9.63 23.48 -18.54
CA GLU A 515 8.59 23.32 -17.50
C GLU A 515 8.89 24.11 -16.22
N SER A 516 10.17 24.25 -15.87
CA SER A 516 10.61 24.87 -14.61
C SER A 516 11.56 26.05 -14.83
N VAL A 517 12.20 26.11 -16.00
CA VAL A 517 13.04 27.21 -16.47
C VAL A 517 12.58 27.61 -17.86
N LYS A 518 12.87 28.85 -18.29
CA LYS A 518 12.55 29.27 -19.66
C LYS A 518 13.22 28.34 -20.67
N LYS A 519 12.44 27.82 -21.63
CA LYS A 519 12.96 26.95 -22.70
C LYS A 519 14.08 27.67 -23.47
N ASP A 520 15.24 27.02 -23.56
CA ASP A 520 16.41 27.48 -24.32
C ASP A 520 17.07 26.26 -24.96
N VAL A 521 16.75 26.02 -26.23
CA VAL A 521 17.23 24.84 -26.97
C VAL A 521 18.74 24.89 -27.18
N ARG A 522 19.31 26.08 -27.39
CA ARG A 522 20.76 26.23 -27.60
C ARG A 522 21.51 25.83 -26.33
N LYS A 523 21.10 26.38 -25.18
CA LYS A 523 21.70 26.04 -23.88
C LYS A 523 21.48 24.56 -23.54
N ALA A 524 20.31 24.01 -23.89
CA ALA A 524 20.03 22.59 -23.72
C ALA A 524 21.02 21.71 -24.51
N LEU A 525 21.27 22.02 -25.78
CA LEU A 525 22.22 21.29 -26.62
C LEU A 525 23.65 21.37 -26.09
N GLU A 526 24.08 22.55 -25.62
CA GLU A 526 25.41 22.76 -25.03
C GLU A 526 25.62 21.80 -23.85
N TYR A 527 24.70 21.78 -22.89
CA TYR A 527 24.80 20.88 -21.73
C TYR A 527 24.65 19.40 -22.11
N LEU A 528 23.70 19.05 -22.98
CA LEU A 528 23.49 17.66 -23.41
C LEU A 528 24.71 17.13 -24.16
N THR A 529 25.32 17.93 -25.03
CA THR A 529 26.53 17.55 -25.78
C THR A 529 27.73 17.44 -24.86
N ALA A 530 27.87 18.33 -23.88
CA ALA A 530 28.92 18.21 -22.86
C ALA A 530 28.78 16.89 -22.08
N ALA A 531 27.58 16.58 -21.58
CA ALA A 531 27.32 15.34 -20.86
C ALA A 531 27.55 14.10 -21.75
N ALA A 532 27.08 14.12 -22.99
CA ALA A 532 27.19 13.01 -23.92
C ALA A 532 28.65 12.71 -24.32
N ARG A 533 29.48 13.76 -24.47
CA ARG A 533 30.93 13.62 -24.72
C ARG A 533 31.68 13.01 -23.54
N GLN A 534 31.20 13.24 -22.32
CA GLN A 534 31.70 12.59 -21.10
C GLN A 534 31.17 11.17 -20.90
N GLY A 535 30.47 10.61 -21.90
CA GLY A 535 29.98 9.24 -21.86
C GLY A 535 28.60 9.07 -21.24
N ASN A 536 27.90 10.14 -20.83
CA ASN A 536 26.59 9.99 -20.20
C ASN A 536 25.57 9.34 -21.17
N PRO A 537 25.10 8.10 -20.91
CA PRO A 537 24.23 7.39 -21.84
C PRO A 537 22.86 8.05 -21.98
N PHE A 538 22.37 8.74 -20.95
CA PHE A 538 21.07 9.44 -20.99
C PHE A 538 21.13 10.67 -21.90
N ALA A 539 22.22 11.43 -21.84
CA ALA A 539 22.46 12.58 -22.70
C ALA A 539 22.67 12.14 -24.16
N GLN A 540 23.43 11.07 -24.39
CA GLN A 540 23.62 10.48 -25.73
C GLN A 540 22.27 10.04 -26.33
N TYR A 541 21.45 9.29 -25.59
CA TYR A 541 20.10 8.93 -26.01
C TYR A 541 19.22 10.15 -26.31
N THR A 542 19.28 11.18 -25.47
CA THR A 542 18.48 12.41 -25.65
C THR A 542 18.90 13.20 -26.89
N LEU A 543 20.20 13.33 -27.15
CA LEU A 543 20.71 13.91 -28.40
C LEU A 543 20.30 13.07 -29.61
N GLY A 544 20.40 11.74 -29.50
CA GLY A 544 19.93 10.81 -30.53
C GLY A 544 18.48 11.09 -30.93
N LYS A 545 17.60 11.27 -29.94
CA LYS A 545 16.19 11.64 -30.16
C LYS A 545 16.03 13.03 -30.77
N LEU A 546 16.75 14.03 -30.27
CA LEU A 546 16.66 15.40 -30.77
C LEU A 546 16.98 15.46 -32.26
N TYR A 547 18.12 14.88 -32.65
CA TYR A 547 18.54 14.86 -34.05
C TYR A 547 17.68 13.94 -34.93
N LEU A 548 17.14 12.83 -34.40
CA LEU A 548 16.27 11.96 -35.17
C LEU A 548 14.92 12.62 -35.49
N LEU A 549 14.34 13.31 -34.50
CA LEU A 549 12.99 13.87 -34.60
C LEU A 549 12.95 15.24 -35.28
N GLY A 550 14.04 16.00 -35.25
CA GLY A 550 14.14 17.28 -35.96
C GLY A 550 13.16 18.37 -35.52
N ARG A 551 12.56 18.26 -34.32
CA ARG A 551 11.50 19.18 -33.84
C ARG A 551 12.05 20.49 -33.31
N ASP A 552 13.08 20.39 -32.47
CA ASP A 552 13.71 21.52 -31.78
C ASP A 552 15.06 21.89 -32.42
N VAL A 553 15.64 20.98 -33.20
CA VAL A 553 16.91 21.11 -33.91
C VAL A 553 16.76 20.62 -35.34
N GLU A 554 17.67 21.00 -36.23
CA GLU A 554 17.70 20.45 -37.58
C GLU A 554 17.88 18.92 -37.52
N GLN A 555 17.10 18.21 -38.34
CA GLN A 555 17.14 16.76 -38.36
C GLN A 555 18.48 16.29 -38.91
N ASP A 556 19.19 15.46 -38.15
CA ASP A 556 20.45 14.85 -38.55
C ASP A 556 20.44 13.37 -38.18
N ARG A 557 20.12 12.53 -39.17
CA ARG A 557 20.01 11.08 -38.95
C ARG A 557 21.35 10.41 -38.70
N GLU A 558 22.45 10.97 -39.21
CA GLU A 558 23.78 10.39 -38.97
C GLU A 558 24.19 10.63 -37.52
N GLN A 559 24.06 11.88 -37.03
CA GLN A 559 24.32 12.19 -35.63
C GLN A 559 23.37 11.44 -34.71
N ALA A 560 22.10 11.31 -35.07
CA ALA A 560 21.15 10.54 -34.28
C ALA A 560 21.61 9.08 -34.11
N ARG A 561 22.01 8.43 -35.21
CA ARG A 561 22.49 7.04 -35.21
C ARG A 561 23.80 6.89 -34.42
N ASP A 562 24.74 7.82 -34.56
CA ASP A 562 25.99 7.81 -33.78
C ASP A 562 25.70 7.90 -32.27
N TRP A 563 24.88 8.87 -31.85
CA TRP A 563 24.55 9.04 -30.45
C TRP A 563 23.77 7.85 -29.86
N PHE A 564 22.82 7.28 -30.61
CA PHE A 564 22.14 6.06 -30.16
C PHE A 564 23.10 4.88 -30.07
N THR A 565 24.02 4.72 -31.02
CA THR A 565 25.01 3.63 -31.00
C THR A 565 25.88 3.70 -29.76
N ARG A 566 26.37 4.89 -29.41
CA ARG A 566 27.17 5.11 -28.19
C ARG A 566 26.38 4.84 -26.91
N SER A 567 25.10 5.24 -26.89
CA SER A 567 24.25 4.98 -25.73
C SER A 567 23.91 3.50 -25.59
N ALA A 568 23.61 2.81 -26.69
CA ALA A 568 23.26 1.40 -26.72
C ALA A 568 24.44 0.50 -26.33
N ALA A 569 25.66 0.87 -26.75
CA ALA A 569 26.90 0.19 -26.36
C ALA A 569 27.14 0.18 -24.83
N GLN A 570 26.51 1.11 -24.10
CA GLN A 570 26.54 1.19 -22.64
C GLN A 570 25.34 0.51 -21.96
N GLY A 571 24.59 -0.33 -22.69
CA GLY A 571 23.45 -1.08 -22.17
C GLY A 571 22.12 -0.32 -22.19
N ASN A 572 22.04 0.85 -22.85
CA ASN A 572 20.77 1.56 -22.98
C ASN A 572 19.85 0.85 -23.99
N ALA A 573 18.93 0.04 -23.48
CA ALA A 573 17.95 -0.71 -24.28
C ALA A 573 17.05 0.20 -25.14
N TYR A 574 16.79 1.43 -24.70
CA TYR A 574 16.02 2.40 -25.50
C TYR A 574 16.79 2.87 -26.72
N ALA A 575 18.06 3.19 -26.55
CA ALA A 575 18.91 3.55 -27.67
C ALA A 575 19.04 2.37 -28.65
N GLN A 576 19.17 1.14 -28.14
CA GLN A 576 19.19 -0.07 -28.98
C GLN A 576 17.87 -0.22 -29.76
N PHE A 577 16.72 -0.03 -29.11
CA PHE A 577 15.42 -0.07 -29.76
C PHE A 577 15.31 0.94 -30.93
N PHE A 578 15.82 2.17 -30.75
CA PHE A 578 15.85 3.16 -31.81
C PHE A 578 16.78 2.77 -32.96
N LEU A 579 17.89 2.10 -32.70
CA LEU A 579 18.79 1.58 -33.75
C LEU A 579 18.15 0.43 -34.53
N ASP A 580 17.52 -0.51 -33.83
CA ASP A 580 16.87 -1.68 -34.44
C ASP A 580 15.72 -1.27 -35.38
N ARG A 581 15.08 -0.14 -35.07
CA ARG A 581 13.92 0.40 -35.81
C ARG A 581 14.22 1.72 -36.51
N PHE A 582 15.49 2.05 -36.72
CA PHE A 582 15.93 3.38 -37.15
C PHE A 582 15.23 3.86 -38.43
N ASP A 583 15.00 2.95 -39.38
CA ASP A 583 14.36 3.23 -40.68
C ASP A 583 12.83 3.34 -40.61
N GLN A 584 12.20 2.87 -39.53
CA GLN A 584 10.75 2.96 -39.30
C GLN A 584 10.35 4.38 -38.86
N PHE A 585 11.27 5.13 -38.27
CA PHE A 585 11.11 6.55 -37.92
C PHE A 585 11.32 7.48 -39.14
N ARG A 586 10.91 7.06 -40.34
CA ARG A 586 10.74 7.97 -41.48
C ARG A 586 9.50 8.82 -41.24
N ASP A 587 9.49 10.04 -41.76
CA ASP A 587 8.23 10.79 -41.92
C ASP A 587 7.21 9.86 -42.60
N PRO A 588 5.94 9.82 -42.13
CA PRO A 588 4.93 8.98 -42.74
C PRO A 588 4.93 9.26 -44.23
N SER A 589 5.09 8.21 -45.05
CA SER A 589 5.19 8.35 -46.50
C SER A 589 4.12 9.31 -46.99
N VAL A 590 4.40 10.08 -48.05
CA VAL A 590 3.38 10.97 -48.65
C VAL A 590 2.06 10.22 -48.87
N MET A 591 2.13 8.91 -49.12
CA MET A 591 0.99 7.99 -49.16
C MET A 591 0.25 7.81 -47.83
N LEU A 592 0.95 7.67 -46.70
CA LEU A 592 0.35 7.59 -45.35
C LEU A 592 -0.23 8.94 -44.89
N ALA A 593 0.43 10.06 -45.22
CA ALA A 593 -0.12 11.40 -44.99
C ALA A 593 -1.36 11.65 -45.87
N ALA A 594 -1.31 11.28 -47.15
CA ALA A 594 -2.44 11.38 -48.08
C ALA A 594 -3.61 10.49 -47.67
N THR A 595 -3.36 9.26 -47.19
CA THR A 595 -4.43 8.37 -46.71
C THR A 595 -5.04 8.85 -45.41
N LYS A 596 -4.27 9.43 -44.47
CA LYS A 596 -4.83 10.12 -43.29
C LYS A 596 -5.66 11.34 -43.67
N LEU A 597 -5.20 12.13 -44.66
CA LEU A 597 -5.95 13.26 -45.18
C LEU A 597 -7.26 12.80 -45.84
N LEU A 598 -7.21 11.78 -46.69
CA LEU A 598 -8.39 11.16 -47.32
C LEU A 598 -9.33 10.54 -46.29
N HIS A 599 -8.80 9.96 -45.22
CA HIS A 599 -9.60 9.41 -44.13
C HIS A 599 -10.28 10.52 -43.31
N HIS A 600 -9.59 11.62 -43.03
CA HIS A 600 -10.18 12.80 -42.39
C HIS A 600 -11.21 13.48 -43.30
N MET A 601 -10.94 13.60 -44.60
CA MET A 601 -11.91 14.07 -45.58
C MET A 601 -13.12 13.15 -45.65
N SER A 602 -12.94 11.82 -45.65
CA SER A 602 -14.04 10.85 -45.58
C SER A 602 -14.88 11.05 -44.33
N ARG A 603 -14.28 11.39 -43.19
CA ARG A 603 -15.00 11.73 -41.96
C ARG A 603 -15.71 13.09 -42.06
N ILE A 604 -15.09 14.11 -42.63
CA ILE A 604 -15.73 15.41 -42.89
C ILE A 604 -16.91 15.25 -43.85
N PHE A 605 -16.81 14.42 -44.88
CA PHE A 605 -17.92 14.10 -45.78
C PHE A 605 -18.99 13.24 -45.11
N ARG A 606 -18.64 12.41 -44.12
CA ARG A 606 -19.59 11.64 -43.29
C ARG A 606 -20.32 12.51 -42.26
N ASP A 607 -19.61 13.49 -41.72
CA ASP A 607 -20.11 14.46 -40.74
C ASP A 607 -20.88 15.62 -41.43
N ASN A 608 -20.59 15.90 -42.71
CA ASN A 608 -21.31 16.85 -43.58
C ASN A 608 -22.29 16.19 -44.57
N SER A 609 -22.37 14.86 -44.65
CA SER A 609 -23.44 14.19 -45.37
C SER A 609 -24.70 14.27 -44.52
N MET A 610 -25.52 15.29 -44.79
CA MET A 610 -26.89 15.38 -44.28
C MET A 610 -27.66 14.11 -44.67
N PRO A 611 -28.10 13.25 -43.72
CA PRO A 611 -29.12 12.28 -44.04
C PRO A 611 -30.42 13.02 -44.39
N PRO A 612 -31.26 12.52 -45.32
CA PRO A 612 -32.50 13.20 -45.67
C PRO A 612 -33.39 13.29 -44.43
N ARG A 613 -33.51 14.49 -43.84
CA ARG A 613 -34.41 14.74 -42.72
C ARG A 613 -35.80 15.09 -43.24
N ASN A 614 -36.75 14.24 -42.88
CA ASN A 614 -38.17 14.56 -42.79
C ASN A 614 -38.36 15.63 -41.69
N PRO A 615 -38.88 16.84 -41.97
CA PRO A 615 -38.83 17.95 -41.03
C PRO A 615 -40.06 17.97 -40.11
N ALA A 616 -39.89 17.58 -38.84
CA ALA A 616 -40.88 17.90 -37.81
C ALA A 616 -40.21 18.13 -36.45
N GLY A 617 -40.22 19.39 -36.05
CA GLY A 617 -39.74 19.85 -34.74
C GLY A 617 -39.66 21.37 -34.61
N ILE A 618 -40.44 22.11 -35.41
CA ILE A 618 -40.54 23.58 -35.28
C ILE A 618 -41.31 23.86 -33.98
N ARG A 619 -40.59 24.25 -32.93
CA ARG A 619 -41.18 24.83 -31.72
C ARG A 619 -41.75 26.21 -32.08
N ILE A 620 -43.05 26.26 -32.35
CA ILE A 620 -43.78 27.51 -32.60
C ILE A 620 -43.94 28.26 -31.27
N ASP A 621 -43.44 29.49 -31.20
CA ASP A 621 -43.63 30.41 -30.06
C ASP A 621 -45.13 30.60 -29.75
N SER A 622 -45.46 30.68 -28.45
CA SER A 622 -46.83 30.79 -27.92
C SER A 622 -47.69 31.86 -28.61
N LYS A 623 -47.12 33.03 -28.97
CA LYS A 623 -47.85 34.10 -29.66
C LYS A 623 -48.26 33.71 -31.07
N ARG A 624 -47.37 33.01 -31.78
CA ARG A 624 -47.64 32.54 -33.15
C ARG A 624 -48.61 31.37 -33.15
N ARG A 625 -48.56 30.52 -32.12
CA ARG A 625 -49.56 29.46 -31.87
C ARG A 625 -50.96 30.06 -31.67
N LYS A 626 -51.09 31.09 -30.82
CA LYS A 626 -52.38 31.75 -30.55
C LYS A 626 -53.03 32.33 -31.81
N ARG A 627 -52.25 33.02 -32.66
CA ARG A 627 -52.73 33.55 -33.95
C ARG A 627 -53.14 32.47 -34.94
N LEU A 628 -52.44 31.33 -34.95
CA LEU A 628 -52.81 30.19 -35.80
C LEU A 628 -54.10 29.53 -35.32
N THR A 629 -54.31 29.43 -34.01
CA THR A 629 -55.57 28.93 -33.43
C THR A 629 -56.72 29.88 -33.72
N GLU A 630 -56.54 31.19 -33.53
CA GLU A 630 -57.54 32.22 -33.87
C GLU A 630 -57.92 32.19 -35.36
N LYS A 631 -56.94 32.00 -36.25
CA LYS A 631 -57.19 31.89 -37.69
C LYS A 631 -57.91 30.58 -38.06
N ARG A 632 -57.64 29.47 -37.37
CA ARG A 632 -58.36 28.19 -37.55
C ARG A 632 -59.80 28.25 -37.04
N MET A 633 -60.04 28.91 -35.90
CA MET A 633 -61.40 29.18 -35.41
C MET A 633 -62.17 30.10 -36.36
N ALA A 634 -61.52 31.12 -36.93
CA ALA A 634 -62.12 31.99 -37.95
C ALA A 634 -62.46 31.26 -39.26
N MET A 635 -61.83 30.11 -39.53
CA MET A 635 -62.15 29.22 -40.66
C MET A 635 -63.11 28.07 -40.27
N GLY A 636 -63.67 28.09 -39.06
CA GLY A 636 -64.75 27.18 -38.63
C GLY A 636 -64.32 25.89 -37.93
N HIS A 637 -63.03 25.70 -37.60
CA HIS A 637 -62.56 24.52 -36.86
C HIS A 637 -62.65 24.71 -35.34
N LYS A 638 -63.04 23.65 -34.60
CA LYS A 638 -63.07 23.64 -33.13
C LYS A 638 -61.65 23.61 -32.54
N ALA A 639 -61.48 24.08 -31.31
CA ALA A 639 -60.17 24.39 -30.73
C ALA A 639 -59.32 23.16 -30.36
N ASP A 640 -59.93 21.97 -30.37
CA ASP A 640 -59.52 20.81 -29.59
C ASP A 640 -59.13 19.61 -30.48
N ASP A 641 -59.05 19.79 -31.80
CA ASP A 641 -58.86 18.72 -32.77
C ASP A 641 -57.37 18.31 -32.88
N HIS A 642 -57.03 17.04 -32.63
CA HIS A 642 -55.67 16.50 -32.66
C HIS A 642 -55.60 15.16 -33.42
N GLU A 643 -54.61 14.99 -34.30
CA GLU A 643 -54.31 13.73 -35.02
C GLU A 643 -53.25 12.89 -34.26
N GLU A 644 -53.43 11.57 -34.21
CA GLU A 644 -52.52 10.60 -33.54
C GLU A 644 -51.28 10.23 -34.39
N GLN A 645 -50.10 10.08 -33.75
CA GLN A 645 -48.84 9.66 -34.42
C GLN A 645 -48.37 8.26 -33.97
N VAL A 646 -48.09 7.40 -34.94
CA VAL A 646 -47.61 6.01 -34.79
C VAL A 646 -46.08 5.92 -34.74
N SER A 647 -45.54 5.07 -33.87
CA SER A 647 -44.11 4.79 -33.65
C SER A 647 -43.53 3.83 -34.70
N TYR A 648 -42.31 4.10 -35.20
CA TYR A 648 -41.51 3.13 -35.98
C TYR A 648 -40.18 2.82 -35.27
N GLN A 649 -39.97 1.53 -34.96
CA GLN A 649 -38.68 0.92 -34.67
C GLN A 649 -37.93 0.64 -35.98
N GLN A 650 -36.60 0.80 -35.99
CA GLN A 650 -35.74 0.20 -37.01
C GLN A 650 -34.51 -0.44 -36.37
N THR A 651 -34.43 -1.76 -36.57
CA THR A 651 -33.24 -2.60 -36.57
C THR A 651 -32.40 -2.35 -37.82
N MET A 652 -31.14 -1.97 -37.65
CA MET A 652 -29.92 -2.73 -38.00
C MET A 652 -28.68 -1.93 -37.57
#